data_AF-A0A2A2FBL9-F1
#
_entry.id   AF-A0A2A2FBL9-F1
#
_cell.length_a   1.000
_cell.length_b   1.000
_cell.length_c   1.000
_cell.angle_alpha   90.00
_cell.angle_beta   90.00
_cell.angle_gamma   90.00
#
_symmetry.space_group_name_H-M   'P 1'
#
loop_
_entity.id
_entity.type
_entity.pdbx_description
1 polymer ?
#
loop_
_entity_poly.entity_id
_entity_poly.type
_entity_poly.pdbx_seq_one_letter_code
_entity_poly.pdbx_strand_id
1 'polypeptide(L)'
;MSNGAEQRPNPDALLKAQNREQPGGLKVFLGAAPGVGKTYQMLQAAHELKRQGVDVVVGVAETHGRPETQALCEGLEQLPTQTIEYSGRQFQEFDLDAALQRRPEILLVDELAHRNIPGTRHPRRYQDIEELLDQGIGVWTAINIQHLESLTDVVARITGVRMRETVPDALLERARDIVLVDLAPSELIDRLQQGKVYVPEQARAALENYFSPSNLAALRELAVQTIAERLDTDVRENMQSKGIEGPWHIRARLLVAVDASGQGEALVRAGRRLAERYKAPWTVVAVDNGRMDSQDAERLERVFALASRLGADTKTLRGHDVAEELIAHAREQNVTTLVLGRSHNRWWHFRRSTSRKLLKTAEAFDIHFISVPRRHRRGTRLSRDRTTRRADYLWAPASVGAATAISMLLQHVLTLANLSLVFLTAVLWVAARTGIRPALFTALLSFFTYNFFFTEPRLTFNMTETDQILTVVFFQVIAVIGGNLAARLHQQIQMLRASNDQTDALLQYTRRLAAAPDIASVQNEAVDTLYTNTKLPVVLLKRDAATSELEIVARGGPSAELKPRAYSAVEWALSNGKPSGAYSDTLSSLDWRFEPIEVDGRIHSVLGLHVDNKPADYYRSLAIDAYIHQLALACSRTELAASLSASRVAEETERLRSALLSSISHDLRTPLASMIGSASTLRSMFEKLSNEDKESLLDSILGEGRRLDRYIRNLLDMAKLGHGTLKIERDRIAFTDILASALRRTRELLTHVHIQRDIPENLPLLWVHPALIEQALVNVLENAARFAPRDSTLHIEVENRENELVISITDEGPGIPEEHRDQVFDMFFTGGDGDRGSHGGGLGLAICQGMVGAHGGRIQALEGPEGRGTTIEITLPSLAPSEDQEVQEEAE
;
A
#
# COMPACT_ATOMS: atom_id res chain seq x y z
N MET A 1 -13.65 -0.31 52.16
CA MET A 1 -14.37 0.63 51.28
C MET A 1 -14.08 0.20 49.85
N SER A 2 -15.04 -0.44 49.21
CA SER A 2 -14.96 -0.84 47.80
C SER A 2 -15.10 0.40 46.93
N ASN A 3 -14.01 0.85 46.31
CA ASN A 3 -14.11 1.78 45.19
C ASN A 3 -14.79 1.03 44.04
N GLY A 4 -16.12 1.11 43.98
CA GLY A 4 -16.83 0.93 42.73
C GLY A 4 -16.43 2.07 41.83
N ALA A 5 -15.42 1.86 40.98
CA ALA A 5 -15.17 2.75 39.88
C ALA A 5 -16.43 2.71 39.00
N GLU A 6 -17.17 3.82 38.96
CA GLU A 6 -18.23 4.01 37.97
C GLU A 6 -17.63 3.70 36.59
N GLN A 7 -18.11 2.62 35.98
CA GLN A 7 -17.66 2.11 34.70
C GLN A 7 -17.94 3.17 33.65
N ARG A 8 -16.90 3.88 33.23
CA ARG A 8 -17.01 4.87 32.16
C ARG A 8 -17.24 4.14 30.83
N PRO A 9 -18.33 4.46 30.10
CA PRO A 9 -18.54 3.95 28.75
C PRO A 9 -17.39 4.36 27.83
N ASN A 10 -17.11 3.51 26.83
CA ASN A 10 -16.03 3.76 25.88
C ASN A 10 -16.35 5.01 25.05
N PRO A 11 -15.50 6.06 25.05
CA PRO A 11 -15.76 7.31 24.34
C PRO A 11 -15.93 7.11 22.82
N ASP A 12 -15.21 6.17 22.22
CA ASP A 12 -15.32 5.88 20.79
C ASP A 12 -16.68 5.20 20.47
N ALA A 13 -17.14 4.33 21.36
CA ALA A 13 -18.45 3.68 21.23
C ALA A 13 -19.60 4.68 21.43
N LEU A 14 -19.44 5.65 22.35
CA LEU A 14 -20.39 6.73 22.55
C LEU A 14 -20.50 7.65 21.33
N LEU A 15 -19.36 8.03 20.74
CA LEU A 15 -19.33 8.90 19.56
C LEU A 15 -19.98 8.22 18.35
N LYS A 16 -19.72 6.92 18.16
CA LYS A 16 -20.42 6.11 17.16
C LYS A 16 -21.92 5.98 17.41
N ALA A 17 -22.33 5.75 18.67
CA ALA A 17 -23.74 5.66 19.03
C ALA A 17 -24.46 7.00 18.80
N GLN A 18 -23.84 8.12 19.17
CA GLN A 18 -24.38 9.47 18.94
C GLN A 18 -24.55 9.77 17.45
N ASN A 19 -23.58 9.39 16.61
CA ASN A 19 -23.70 9.53 15.16
C ASN A 19 -24.83 8.68 14.55
N ARG A 20 -25.14 7.51 15.14
CA ARG A 20 -26.29 6.69 14.71
C ARG A 20 -27.66 7.24 15.15
N GLU A 21 -27.69 8.00 16.25
CA GLU A 21 -28.91 8.61 16.79
C GLU A 21 -29.30 9.94 16.10
N GLN A 22 -28.43 10.50 15.25
CA GLN A 22 -28.79 11.67 14.45
C GLN A 22 -29.92 11.34 13.45
N PRO A 23 -30.92 12.23 13.28
CA PRO A 23 -31.89 12.11 12.20
C PRO A 23 -31.16 12.22 10.84
N GLY A 24 -31.43 11.29 9.92
CA GLY A 24 -30.79 11.27 8.58
C GLY A 24 -29.87 10.08 8.26
N GLY A 25 -30.11 8.87 8.81
CA GLY A 25 -29.24 7.69 8.58
C GLY A 25 -29.53 6.88 7.30
N LEU A 26 -28.55 6.12 6.85
CA LEU A 26 -28.68 5.17 5.73
C LEU A 26 -29.40 3.89 6.17
N LYS A 27 -30.46 3.50 5.45
CA LYS A 27 -31.14 2.22 5.60
C LYS A 27 -30.99 1.38 4.33
N VAL A 28 -30.50 0.16 4.46
CA VAL A 28 -30.20 -0.71 3.32
C VAL A 28 -31.13 -1.93 3.32
N PHE A 29 -31.82 -2.15 2.21
CA PHE A 29 -32.57 -3.37 1.95
C PHE A 29 -31.69 -4.35 1.17
N LEU A 30 -31.10 -5.32 1.88
CA LEU A 30 -30.17 -6.29 1.34
C LEU A 30 -30.90 -7.56 0.91
N GLY A 31 -30.70 -8.00 -0.34
CA GLY A 31 -31.23 -9.26 -0.84
C GLY A 31 -30.15 -10.23 -1.31
N ALA A 32 -30.44 -11.53 -1.22
CA ALA A 32 -29.52 -12.57 -1.69
C ALA A 32 -29.38 -12.60 -3.21
N ALA A 33 -30.42 -12.22 -3.95
CA ALA A 33 -30.45 -12.28 -5.42
C ALA A 33 -31.45 -11.25 -5.99
N PRO A 34 -31.34 -10.92 -7.30
CA PRO A 34 -32.37 -10.15 -8.00
C PRO A 34 -33.73 -10.85 -7.92
N GLY A 35 -34.81 -10.07 -7.78
CA GLY A 35 -36.18 -10.60 -7.78
C GLY A 35 -36.77 -10.95 -6.40
N VAL A 36 -35.99 -10.91 -5.31
CA VAL A 36 -36.49 -11.18 -3.95
C VAL A 36 -37.45 -10.11 -3.40
N GLY A 37 -37.63 -8.98 -4.09
CA GLY A 37 -38.61 -7.95 -3.72
C GLY A 37 -38.07 -6.78 -2.89
N LYS A 38 -36.77 -6.48 -2.96
CA LYS A 38 -36.14 -5.38 -2.19
C LYS A 38 -36.83 -4.02 -2.37
N THR A 39 -36.99 -3.58 -3.63
CA THR A 39 -37.68 -2.32 -3.97
C THR A 39 -39.13 -2.30 -3.48
N TYR A 40 -39.83 -3.43 -3.63
CA TYR A 40 -41.22 -3.57 -3.16
C TYR A 40 -41.31 -3.38 -1.63
N GLN A 41 -40.46 -4.07 -0.87
CA GLN A 41 -40.39 -3.94 0.59
C GLN A 41 -39.99 -2.54 1.03
N MET A 42 -39.04 -1.91 0.32
CA MET A 42 -38.61 -0.54 0.57
C MET A 42 -39.75 0.47 0.40
N LEU A 43 -40.50 0.40 -0.71
CA LEU A 43 -41.66 1.26 -0.97
C LEU A 43 -42.82 0.97 0.00
N GLN A 44 -43.06 -0.30 0.34
CA GLN A 44 -44.09 -0.67 1.32
C GLN A 44 -43.77 -0.08 2.70
N ALA A 45 -42.51 -0.14 3.13
CA ALA A 45 -42.06 0.47 4.38
C ALA A 45 -42.15 2.02 4.32
N ALA A 46 -41.89 2.63 3.17
CA ALA A 46 -42.02 4.08 2.97
C ALA A 46 -43.46 4.58 3.18
N HIS A 47 -44.46 3.82 2.70
CA HIS A 47 -45.88 4.12 2.94
C HIS A 47 -46.29 4.09 4.41
N GLU A 48 -45.66 3.23 5.21
CA GLU A 48 -45.88 3.20 6.66
C GLU A 48 -45.34 4.48 7.32
N LEU A 49 -44.14 4.93 6.94
CA LEU A 49 -43.59 6.19 7.46
C LEU A 49 -44.38 7.42 7.01
N LYS A 50 -44.83 7.44 5.76
CA LYS A 50 -45.69 8.52 5.27
C LYS A 50 -47.01 8.59 6.05
N ARG A 51 -47.61 7.44 6.41
CA ARG A 51 -48.79 7.38 7.29
C ARG A 51 -48.52 7.88 8.71
N GLN A 52 -47.27 7.80 9.17
CA GLN A 52 -46.82 8.36 10.45
C GLN A 52 -46.46 9.85 10.37
N GLY A 53 -46.57 10.48 9.18
CA GLY A 53 -46.35 11.91 8.98
C GLY A 53 -44.89 12.29 8.68
N VAL A 54 -44.01 11.34 8.38
CA VAL A 54 -42.61 11.60 7.99
C VAL A 54 -42.57 12.08 6.53
N ASP A 55 -41.71 13.07 6.23
CA ASP A 55 -41.48 13.56 4.87
C ASP A 55 -40.65 12.56 4.06
N VAL A 56 -41.33 11.76 3.23
CA VAL A 56 -40.72 10.71 2.40
C VAL A 56 -40.89 11.03 0.93
N VAL A 57 -39.76 11.09 0.21
CA VAL A 57 -39.69 11.40 -1.22
C VAL A 57 -38.98 10.26 -1.96
N VAL A 58 -39.48 9.92 -3.15
CA VAL A 58 -38.83 8.99 -4.06
C VAL A 58 -37.90 9.77 -4.99
N GLY A 59 -36.60 9.53 -4.87
CA GLY A 59 -35.60 10.07 -5.80
C GLY A 59 -35.54 9.23 -7.07
N VAL A 60 -35.33 7.93 -6.91
CA VAL A 60 -35.39 6.95 -8.01
C VAL A 60 -35.86 5.60 -7.48
N ALA A 61 -36.79 4.97 -8.18
CA ALA A 61 -37.29 3.64 -7.86
C ALA A 61 -37.41 2.81 -9.13
N GLU A 62 -36.63 1.71 -9.20
CA GLU A 62 -36.59 0.89 -10.39
C GLU A 62 -37.66 -0.20 -10.32
N THR A 63 -38.75 0.02 -11.06
CA THR A 63 -39.90 -0.90 -11.05
C THR A 63 -39.73 -2.06 -12.05
N HIS A 64 -38.85 -1.91 -13.06
CA HIS A 64 -38.69 -2.83 -14.18
C HIS A 64 -40.03 -3.24 -14.84
N GLY A 65 -40.98 -2.30 -14.91
CA GLY A 65 -42.31 -2.52 -15.51
C GLY A 65 -43.26 -3.39 -14.69
N ARG A 66 -43.00 -3.61 -13.39
CA ARG A 66 -43.87 -4.41 -12.52
C ARG A 66 -45.06 -3.59 -12.02
N PRO A 67 -46.31 -3.95 -12.34
CA PRO A 67 -47.49 -3.16 -11.99
C PRO A 67 -47.70 -3.08 -10.47
N GLU A 68 -47.43 -4.17 -9.74
CA GLU A 68 -47.54 -4.20 -8.27
C GLU A 68 -46.55 -3.24 -7.58
N THR A 69 -45.32 -3.14 -8.09
CA THR A 69 -44.31 -2.21 -7.54
C THR A 69 -44.58 -0.78 -7.97
N GLN A 70 -45.00 -0.57 -9.22
CA GLN A 70 -45.32 0.76 -9.74
C GLN A 70 -46.51 1.39 -9.01
N ALA A 71 -47.52 0.60 -8.65
CA ALA A 71 -48.64 1.06 -7.81
C ALA A 71 -48.18 1.54 -6.42
N LEU A 72 -47.06 1.03 -5.88
CA LEU A 72 -46.50 1.52 -4.62
C LEU A 72 -45.75 2.85 -4.76
N CYS A 73 -45.37 3.27 -5.97
CA CYS A 73 -44.85 4.62 -6.19
C CYS A 73 -45.99 5.65 -6.18
N GLU A 74 -47.22 5.25 -6.46
CA GLU A 74 -48.40 6.11 -6.37
C GLU A 74 -48.67 6.49 -4.91
N GLY A 75 -48.97 7.77 -4.69
CA GLY A 75 -49.18 8.31 -3.34
C GLY A 75 -47.91 8.69 -2.58
N LEU A 76 -46.71 8.46 -3.12
CA LEU A 76 -45.45 9.05 -2.66
C LEU A 76 -45.06 10.25 -3.53
N GLU A 77 -44.40 11.27 -2.97
CA GLU A 77 -43.84 12.37 -3.77
C GLU A 77 -42.65 11.83 -4.56
N GLN A 78 -42.55 12.14 -5.86
CA GLN A 78 -41.46 11.66 -6.71
C GLN A 78 -40.72 12.86 -7.32
N LEU A 79 -39.39 12.85 -7.23
CA LEU A 79 -38.56 13.85 -7.90
C LEU A 79 -38.52 13.57 -9.41
N PRO A 80 -38.49 14.62 -10.25
CA PRO A 80 -38.29 14.43 -11.68
C PRO A 80 -36.89 13.86 -11.96
N THR A 81 -36.80 12.91 -12.88
CA THR A 81 -35.51 12.39 -13.36
C THR A 81 -34.87 13.35 -14.35
N GLN A 82 -33.54 13.43 -14.34
CA GLN A 82 -32.77 14.22 -15.29
C GLN A 82 -32.66 13.45 -16.61
N THR A 83 -33.04 14.07 -17.73
CA THR A 83 -32.86 13.47 -19.07
C THR A 83 -31.49 13.85 -19.61
N ILE A 84 -30.64 12.86 -19.85
CA ILE A 84 -29.26 13.04 -20.33
C ILE A 84 -29.12 12.35 -21.69
N GLU A 85 -28.58 13.07 -22.68
CA GLU A 85 -28.25 12.53 -23.99
C GLU A 85 -26.81 12.02 -24.00
N TYR A 86 -26.64 10.72 -24.21
CA TYR A 86 -25.32 10.08 -24.27
C TYR A 86 -25.27 9.08 -25.41
N SER A 87 -24.25 9.19 -26.27
CA SER A 87 -24.08 8.31 -27.45
C SER A 87 -25.32 8.25 -28.38
N GLY A 88 -26.02 9.37 -28.58
CA GLY A 88 -27.19 9.48 -29.46
C GLY A 88 -28.47 8.80 -28.92
N ARG A 89 -28.50 8.44 -27.63
CA ARG A 89 -29.69 7.93 -26.93
C ARG A 89 -29.98 8.81 -25.72
N GLN A 90 -31.27 9.00 -25.43
CA GLN A 90 -31.74 9.68 -24.22
C GLN A 90 -31.93 8.66 -23.10
N PHE A 91 -31.42 8.99 -21.93
CA PHE A 91 -31.57 8.21 -20.71
C PHE A 91 -32.16 9.08 -19.60
N GLN A 92 -32.89 8.45 -18.68
CA GLN A 92 -33.36 9.09 -17.45
C GLN A 92 -32.45 8.67 -16.30
N GLU A 93 -31.92 9.65 -15.56
CA GLU A 93 -31.00 9.43 -14.44
C GLU A 93 -31.48 10.18 -13.19
N PHE A 94 -31.05 9.73 -12.02
CA PHE A 94 -31.36 10.37 -10.75
C PHE A 94 -30.77 11.80 -10.67
N ASP A 95 -31.62 12.77 -10.33
CA ASP A 95 -31.21 14.18 -10.16
C ASP A 95 -30.80 14.45 -8.70
N LEU A 96 -29.50 14.38 -8.44
CA LEU A 96 -28.92 14.63 -7.13
C LEU A 96 -29.13 16.09 -6.68
N ASP A 97 -29.00 17.06 -7.58
CA ASP A 97 -29.09 18.48 -7.24
C ASP A 97 -30.52 18.85 -6.83
N ALA A 98 -31.53 18.30 -7.52
CA ALA A 98 -32.93 18.44 -7.13
C ALA A 98 -33.21 17.82 -5.75
N ALA A 99 -32.62 16.66 -5.45
CA ALA A 99 -32.75 16.01 -4.14
C ALA A 99 -32.12 16.85 -3.01
N LEU A 100 -30.93 17.41 -3.25
CA LEU A 100 -30.24 18.30 -2.32
C LEU A 100 -30.99 19.62 -2.11
N GLN A 101 -31.67 20.13 -3.12
CA GLN A 101 -32.49 21.34 -3.00
C GLN A 101 -33.79 21.07 -2.22
N ARG A 102 -34.42 19.90 -2.43
CA ARG A 102 -35.67 19.50 -1.76
C ARG A 102 -35.50 19.17 -0.27
N ARG A 103 -34.33 18.66 0.13
CA ARG A 103 -33.98 18.25 1.52
C ARG A 103 -35.10 17.51 2.26
N PRO A 104 -35.57 16.34 1.77
CA PRO A 104 -36.54 15.55 2.50
C PRO A 104 -35.94 14.93 3.77
N GLU A 105 -36.78 14.52 4.72
CA GLU A 105 -36.31 13.73 5.87
C GLU A 105 -35.81 12.35 5.43
N ILE A 106 -36.53 11.71 4.51
CA ILE A 106 -36.14 10.42 3.91
C ILE A 106 -36.28 10.46 2.39
N LEU A 107 -35.18 10.14 1.70
CA LEU A 107 -35.13 9.96 0.26
C LEU A 107 -34.94 8.47 -0.09
N LEU A 108 -35.78 7.96 -1.00
CA LEU A 108 -35.66 6.61 -1.54
C LEU A 108 -34.82 6.65 -2.83
N VAL A 109 -33.69 5.94 -2.82
CA VAL A 109 -32.75 5.86 -3.95
C VAL A 109 -32.44 4.39 -4.23
N ASP A 110 -33.13 3.81 -5.21
CA ASP A 110 -32.97 2.40 -5.58
C ASP A 110 -31.70 2.13 -6.43
N GLU A 111 -31.32 0.86 -6.53
CA GLU A 111 -30.13 0.34 -7.20
C GLU A 111 -28.83 1.01 -6.74
N LEU A 112 -28.44 0.76 -5.48
CA LEU A 112 -27.20 1.29 -4.91
C LEU A 112 -25.96 1.02 -5.79
N ALA A 113 -25.94 -0.15 -6.43
CA ALA A 113 -24.86 -0.61 -7.29
C ALA A 113 -25.06 -0.19 -8.76
N HIS A 114 -25.33 1.08 -9.02
CA HIS A 114 -25.53 1.63 -10.36
C HIS A 114 -24.32 2.48 -10.82
N ARG A 115 -24.04 2.44 -12.13
CA ARG A 115 -23.07 3.35 -12.77
C ARG A 115 -23.81 4.51 -13.40
N ASN A 116 -23.58 5.71 -12.87
CA ASN A 116 -24.18 6.92 -13.40
C ASN A 116 -23.66 7.23 -14.81
N ILE A 117 -24.48 7.91 -15.59
CA ILE A 117 -24.15 8.29 -16.96
C ILE A 117 -23.00 9.30 -16.99
N PRO A 118 -21.99 9.15 -17.87
CA PRO A 118 -20.90 10.11 -17.99
C PRO A 118 -21.42 11.54 -18.27
N GLY A 119 -20.97 12.51 -17.47
CA GLY A 119 -21.47 13.89 -17.48
C GLY A 119 -22.30 14.28 -16.25
N THR A 120 -22.68 13.30 -15.42
CA THR A 120 -23.24 13.53 -14.07
C THR A 120 -22.14 13.81 -13.03
N ARG A 121 -22.54 14.32 -11.86
CA ARG A 121 -21.63 14.79 -10.79
C ARG A 121 -20.68 13.70 -10.28
N HIS A 122 -21.19 12.50 -10.07
CA HIS A 122 -20.40 11.35 -9.63
C HIS A 122 -20.54 10.17 -10.58
N PRO A 123 -19.48 9.35 -10.76
CA PRO A 123 -19.53 8.17 -11.63
C PRO A 123 -20.36 6.99 -11.10
N ARG A 124 -20.70 6.96 -9.80
CA ARG A 124 -21.43 5.86 -9.15
C ARG A 124 -22.50 6.38 -8.21
N ARG A 125 -23.68 5.73 -8.22
CA ARG A 125 -24.84 6.15 -7.40
C ARG A 125 -24.57 6.10 -5.90
N TYR A 126 -23.72 5.19 -5.43
CA TYR A 126 -23.37 5.14 -4.01
C TYR A 126 -22.67 6.43 -3.53
N GLN A 127 -21.95 7.14 -4.42
CA GLN A 127 -21.29 8.40 -4.09
C GLN A 127 -22.30 9.56 -3.97
N ASP A 128 -23.36 9.53 -4.79
CA ASP A 128 -24.49 10.46 -4.63
C ASP A 128 -25.17 10.27 -3.27
N ILE A 129 -25.32 9.02 -2.84
CA ILE A 129 -25.88 8.68 -1.53
C ILE A 129 -24.96 9.13 -0.40
N GLU A 130 -23.64 9.01 -0.54
CA GLU A 130 -22.70 9.55 0.44
C GLU A 130 -22.83 11.06 0.59
N GLU A 131 -22.94 11.81 -0.51
CA GLU A 131 -23.15 13.27 -0.45
C GLU A 131 -24.49 13.63 0.23
N LEU A 132 -25.57 12.90 -0.06
CA LEU A 132 -26.87 13.10 0.58
C LEU A 132 -26.81 12.88 2.10
N LEU A 133 -26.14 11.81 2.53
CA LEU A 133 -25.96 11.49 3.96
C LEU A 133 -25.09 12.53 4.66
N ASP A 134 -24.04 13.02 4.01
CA ASP A 134 -23.15 14.05 4.56
C ASP A 134 -23.88 15.41 4.71
N GLN A 135 -24.95 15.63 3.93
CA GLN A 135 -25.85 16.79 4.06
C GLN A 135 -27.01 16.55 5.04
N GLY A 136 -27.04 15.41 5.73
CA GLY A 136 -28.03 15.07 6.76
C GLY A 136 -29.38 14.56 6.22
N ILE A 137 -29.47 14.20 4.94
CA ILE A 137 -30.68 13.60 4.35
C ILE A 137 -30.67 12.10 4.60
N GLY A 138 -31.72 11.55 5.20
CA GLY A 138 -31.85 10.11 5.39
C GLY A 138 -32.06 9.39 4.05
N VAL A 139 -31.28 8.35 3.77
CA VAL A 139 -31.40 7.62 2.49
C VAL A 139 -31.81 6.17 2.72
N TRP A 140 -32.82 5.73 1.97
CA TRP A 140 -33.25 4.34 1.91
C TRP A 140 -32.88 3.77 0.53
N THR A 141 -32.14 2.68 0.51
CA THR A 141 -31.63 2.10 -0.74
C THR A 141 -31.70 0.58 -0.73
N ALA A 142 -31.60 -0.04 -1.90
CA ALA A 142 -31.58 -1.50 -2.04
C ALA A 142 -30.36 -2.00 -2.81
N ILE A 143 -29.84 -3.14 -2.37
CA ILE A 143 -28.65 -3.78 -2.96
C ILE A 143 -28.76 -5.31 -2.87
N ASN A 144 -28.13 -6.02 -3.81
CA ASN A 144 -27.95 -7.47 -3.70
C ASN A 144 -26.55 -7.83 -3.19
N ILE A 145 -26.43 -8.98 -2.54
CA ILE A 145 -25.16 -9.47 -1.96
C ILE A 145 -24.02 -9.56 -3.00
N GLN A 146 -24.33 -9.81 -4.27
CA GLN A 146 -23.35 -9.89 -5.35
C GLN A 146 -22.63 -8.59 -5.69
N HIS A 147 -23.16 -7.45 -5.24
CA HIS A 147 -22.59 -6.13 -5.53
C HIS A 147 -21.69 -5.65 -4.40
N LEU A 148 -21.56 -6.39 -3.29
CA LEU A 148 -20.55 -6.08 -2.27
C LEU A 148 -19.17 -6.41 -2.81
N GLU A 149 -18.26 -5.45 -2.75
CA GLU A 149 -16.92 -5.55 -3.32
C GLU A 149 -16.16 -6.76 -2.76
N SER A 150 -16.19 -6.96 -1.43
CA SER A 150 -15.53 -8.09 -0.75
C SER A 150 -16.02 -9.49 -1.19
N LEU A 151 -17.24 -9.59 -1.73
CA LEU A 151 -17.86 -10.87 -2.09
C LEU A 151 -17.84 -11.15 -3.60
N THR A 152 -17.34 -10.22 -4.42
CA THR A 152 -17.37 -10.31 -5.89
C THR A 152 -16.76 -11.62 -6.41
N ASP A 153 -15.58 -12.00 -5.92
CA ASP A 153 -14.87 -13.21 -6.36
C ASP A 153 -15.53 -14.51 -5.88
N VAL A 154 -16.10 -14.49 -4.67
CA VAL A 154 -16.80 -15.63 -4.08
C VAL A 154 -18.08 -15.89 -4.87
N VAL A 155 -18.84 -14.83 -5.15
CA VAL A 155 -20.08 -14.90 -5.92
C VAL A 155 -19.83 -15.29 -7.37
N ALA A 156 -18.76 -14.78 -8.00
CA ALA A 156 -18.39 -15.18 -9.36
C ALA A 156 -18.04 -16.68 -9.45
N ARG A 157 -17.44 -17.26 -8.41
CA ARG A 157 -17.13 -18.70 -8.35
C ARG A 157 -18.37 -19.58 -8.20
N ILE A 158 -19.38 -19.09 -7.47
CA ILE A 158 -20.65 -19.79 -7.26
C ILE A 158 -21.52 -19.70 -8.53
N THR A 159 -21.67 -18.49 -9.05
CA THR A 159 -22.67 -18.19 -10.09
C THR A 159 -22.12 -18.27 -11.52
N GLY A 160 -20.79 -18.22 -11.69
CA GLY A 160 -20.13 -18.14 -12.99
C GLY A 160 -20.18 -16.75 -13.64
N VAL A 161 -20.82 -15.77 -12.99
CA VAL A 161 -21.03 -14.42 -13.54
C VAL A 161 -20.21 -13.40 -12.74
N ARG A 162 -19.38 -12.61 -13.43
CA ARG A 162 -18.65 -11.49 -12.81
C ARG A 162 -19.50 -10.22 -12.85
N MET A 163 -19.69 -9.61 -11.68
CA MET A 163 -20.38 -8.32 -11.56
C MET A 163 -19.43 -7.18 -11.92
N ARG A 164 -19.90 -6.22 -12.72
CA ARG A 164 -19.12 -5.02 -13.11
C ARG A 164 -19.39 -3.80 -12.23
N GLU A 165 -20.46 -3.88 -11.46
CA GLU A 165 -20.95 -2.80 -10.61
C GLU A 165 -20.89 -3.30 -9.16
N THR A 166 -20.00 -2.68 -8.41
CA THR A 166 -19.68 -3.03 -7.02
C THR A 166 -19.79 -1.80 -6.13
N VAL A 167 -20.02 -2.06 -4.85
CA VAL A 167 -20.19 -1.06 -3.79
C VAL A 167 -19.22 -1.41 -2.65
N PRO A 168 -18.43 -0.45 -2.16
CA PRO A 168 -17.52 -0.70 -1.04
C PRO A 168 -18.25 -1.11 0.23
N ASP A 169 -17.72 -2.10 0.93
CA ASP A 169 -18.28 -2.59 2.21
C ASP A 169 -18.38 -1.49 3.28
N ALA A 170 -17.48 -0.50 3.24
CA ALA A 170 -17.47 0.65 4.14
C ALA A 170 -18.79 1.45 4.13
N LEU A 171 -19.50 1.51 2.99
CA LEU A 171 -20.80 2.17 2.95
C LEU A 171 -21.87 1.38 3.70
N LEU A 172 -21.81 0.05 3.64
CA LEU A 172 -22.67 -0.83 4.42
C LEU A 172 -22.37 -0.67 5.92
N GLU A 173 -21.12 -0.39 6.29
CA GLU A 173 -20.75 -0.09 7.68
C GLU A 173 -21.32 1.23 8.21
N ARG A 174 -21.59 2.20 7.32
CA ARG A 174 -22.28 3.45 7.65
C ARG A 174 -23.80 3.27 7.79
N ALA A 175 -24.36 2.13 7.37
CA ALA A 175 -25.78 1.87 7.48
C ALA A 175 -26.23 1.82 8.95
N ARG A 176 -27.28 2.58 9.25
CA ARG A 176 -27.97 2.58 10.54
C ARG A 176 -28.72 1.27 10.75
N ASP A 177 -29.44 0.85 9.71
CA ASP A 177 -30.25 -0.36 9.70
C ASP A 177 -30.06 -1.12 8.39
N ILE A 178 -29.91 -2.44 8.48
CA ILE A 178 -29.90 -3.34 7.32
C ILE A 178 -31.08 -4.29 7.46
N VAL A 179 -31.97 -4.28 6.46
CA VAL A 179 -33.14 -5.16 6.40
C VAL A 179 -32.83 -6.29 5.41
N LEU A 180 -32.78 -7.53 5.91
CA LEU A 180 -32.70 -8.69 5.04
C LEU A 180 -34.03 -8.92 4.34
N VAL A 181 -34.05 -8.83 3.02
CA VAL A 181 -35.17 -9.24 2.19
C VAL A 181 -34.87 -10.64 1.66
N ASP A 182 -35.29 -11.64 2.44
CA ASP A 182 -35.06 -13.06 2.14
C ASP A 182 -36.28 -13.70 1.50
N LEU A 183 -36.04 -14.59 0.54
CA LEU A 183 -37.06 -15.42 -0.10
C LEU A 183 -36.46 -16.82 -0.30
N ALA A 184 -37.26 -17.87 -0.09
CA ALA A 184 -36.76 -19.22 -0.28
C ALA A 184 -36.34 -19.43 -1.76
N PRO A 185 -35.26 -20.18 -2.06
CA PRO A 185 -34.83 -20.42 -3.44
C PRO A 185 -35.94 -20.95 -4.36
N SER A 186 -36.80 -21.85 -3.85
CA SER A 186 -37.95 -22.37 -4.58
C SER A 186 -38.97 -21.28 -4.93
N GLU A 187 -39.29 -20.41 -3.98
CA GLU A 187 -40.25 -19.30 -4.19
C GLU A 187 -39.70 -18.26 -5.18
N LEU A 188 -38.39 -17.99 -5.16
CA LEU A 188 -37.78 -17.10 -6.13
C LEU A 188 -37.82 -17.69 -7.55
N ILE A 189 -37.56 -18.98 -7.68
CA ILE A 189 -37.68 -19.71 -8.95
C ILE A 189 -39.13 -19.72 -9.44
N ASP A 190 -40.10 -19.96 -8.55
CA ASP A 190 -41.53 -19.92 -8.89
C ASP A 190 -41.95 -18.52 -9.36
N ARG A 191 -41.45 -17.45 -8.72
CA ARG A 191 -41.68 -16.07 -9.16
C ARG A 191 -41.07 -15.78 -10.54
N LEU A 192 -39.90 -16.35 -10.84
CA LEU A 192 -39.28 -16.26 -12.16
C LEU A 192 -40.12 -16.99 -13.21
N GLN A 193 -40.60 -18.21 -12.92
CA GLN A 193 -41.48 -18.98 -13.81
C GLN A 193 -42.83 -18.30 -14.08
N GLN A 194 -43.36 -17.59 -13.08
CA GLN A 194 -44.59 -16.79 -13.19
C GLN A 194 -44.39 -15.45 -13.91
N GLY A 195 -43.18 -15.13 -14.38
CA GLY A 195 -42.87 -13.85 -15.04
C GLY A 195 -42.85 -12.64 -14.12
N LYS A 196 -42.81 -12.84 -12.79
CA LYS A 196 -42.76 -11.78 -11.76
C LYS A 196 -41.35 -11.22 -11.53
N VAL A 197 -40.33 -11.83 -12.16
CA VAL A 197 -38.94 -11.38 -12.15
C VAL A 197 -38.53 -11.12 -13.60
N TYR A 198 -38.19 -9.87 -13.92
CA TYR A 198 -37.74 -9.49 -15.25
C TYR A 198 -36.34 -10.02 -15.54
N VAL A 199 -36.17 -10.66 -16.70
CA VAL A 199 -34.87 -11.01 -17.28
C VAL A 199 -34.89 -10.50 -18.73
N PRO A 200 -33.98 -9.59 -19.14
CA PRO A 200 -33.88 -9.16 -20.52
C PRO A 200 -33.71 -10.38 -21.45
N GLU A 201 -34.39 -10.41 -22.61
CA GLU A 201 -34.30 -11.56 -23.54
C GLU A 201 -32.85 -11.90 -23.93
N GLN A 202 -31.99 -10.88 -24.00
CA GLN A 202 -30.55 -11.00 -24.31
C GLN A 202 -29.72 -11.64 -23.17
N ALA A 203 -30.23 -11.66 -21.93
CA ALA A 203 -29.53 -12.19 -20.75
C ALA A 203 -30.06 -13.56 -20.29
N ARG A 204 -31.12 -14.07 -20.93
CA ARG A 204 -31.84 -15.27 -20.49
C ARG A 204 -30.96 -16.53 -20.46
N ALA A 205 -30.09 -16.71 -21.46
CA ALA A 205 -29.17 -17.85 -21.54
C ALA A 205 -28.02 -17.80 -20.51
N ALA A 206 -27.57 -16.59 -20.11
CA ALA A 206 -26.51 -16.42 -19.10
C ALA A 206 -27.02 -16.61 -17.66
N LEU A 207 -28.33 -16.44 -17.46
CA LEU A 207 -28.96 -16.46 -16.14
C LEU A 207 -29.57 -17.81 -15.74
N GLU A 208 -29.67 -18.78 -16.66
CA GLU A 208 -30.15 -20.14 -16.36
C GLU A 208 -29.30 -20.83 -15.28
N ASN A 209 -27.97 -20.66 -15.33
CA ASN A 209 -27.07 -21.17 -14.29
C ASN A 209 -27.11 -20.34 -13.00
N TYR A 210 -27.38 -19.04 -13.09
CA TYR A 210 -27.44 -18.14 -11.95
C TYR A 210 -28.62 -18.48 -11.02
N PHE A 211 -29.81 -18.70 -11.58
CA PHE A 211 -31.03 -19.03 -10.81
C PHE A 211 -31.19 -20.52 -10.48
N SER A 212 -30.09 -21.25 -10.31
CA SER A 212 -30.15 -22.64 -9.83
C SER A 212 -30.41 -22.71 -8.31
N PRO A 213 -31.13 -23.74 -7.81
CA PRO A 213 -31.40 -23.88 -6.39
C PRO A 213 -30.15 -23.88 -5.50
N SER A 214 -29.05 -24.50 -5.97
CA SER A 214 -27.76 -24.53 -5.26
C SER A 214 -27.11 -23.16 -5.17
N ASN A 215 -27.13 -22.39 -6.26
CA ASN A 215 -26.49 -21.07 -6.30
C ASN A 215 -27.28 -20.08 -5.45
N LEU A 216 -28.61 -20.10 -5.53
CA LEU A 216 -29.48 -19.28 -4.69
C LEU A 216 -29.35 -19.62 -3.21
N ALA A 217 -29.21 -20.91 -2.86
CA ALA A 217 -28.96 -21.31 -1.47
C ALA A 217 -27.63 -20.76 -0.94
N ALA A 218 -26.57 -20.83 -1.76
CA ALA A 218 -25.25 -20.30 -1.39
C ALA A 218 -25.27 -18.75 -1.27
N LEU A 219 -25.91 -18.05 -2.20
CA LEU A 219 -26.07 -16.59 -2.11
C LEU A 219 -26.89 -16.17 -0.89
N ARG A 220 -27.91 -16.94 -0.54
CA ARG A 220 -28.71 -16.75 0.68
C ARG A 220 -27.86 -16.95 1.94
N GLU A 221 -27.04 -17.99 1.98
CA GLU A 221 -26.11 -18.24 3.08
C GLU A 221 -25.12 -17.09 3.26
N LEU A 222 -24.54 -16.58 2.16
CA LEU A 222 -23.67 -15.41 2.20
C LEU A 222 -24.40 -14.17 2.74
N ALA A 223 -25.61 -13.90 2.28
CA ALA A 223 -26.40 -12.76 2.77
C ALA A 223 -26.71 -12.87 4.27
N VAL A 224 -27.06 -14.06 4.75
CA VAL A 224 -27.29 -14.32 6.19
C VAL A 224 -26.00 -14.16 6.99
N GLN A 225 -24.87 -14.66 6.48
CA GLN A 225 -23.58 -14.55 7.15
C GLN A 225 -23.15 -13.08 7.28
N THR A 226 -23.25 -12.29 6.21
CA THR A 226 -22.91 -10.86 6.22
C THR A 226 -23.73 -10.09 7.24
N ILE A 227 -25.03 -10.38 7.34
CA ILE A 227 -25.91 -9.75 8.35
C ILE A 227 -25.57 -10.22 9.77
N ALA A 228 -25.25 -11.51 9.95
CA ALA A 228 -24.87 -12.03 11.25
C ALA A 228 -23.57 -11.40 11.77
N GLU A 229 -22.57 -11.21 10.91
CA GLU A 229 -21.31 -10.52 11.23
C GLU A 229 -21.54 -9.06 11.61
N ARG A 230 -22.46 -8.38 10.91
CA ARG A 230 -22.84 -7.00 11.25
C ARG A 230 -23.56 -6.91 12.60
N LEU A 231 -24.53 -7.80 12.85
CA LEU A 231 -25.30 -7.81 14.10
C LEU A 231 -24.38 -8.01 15.33
N ASP A 232 -23.36 -8.86 15.23
CA ASP A 232 -22.39 -9.10 16.31
C ASP A 232 -21.58 -7.82 16.63
N THR A 233 -21.18 -7.07 15.61
CA THR A 233 -20.51 -5.78 15.76
C THR A 233 -21.43 -4.73 16.38
N ASP A 234 -22.67 -4.64 15.90
CA ASP A 234 -23.66 -3.67 16.38
C ASP A 234 -24.04 -3.88 17.85
N VAL A 235 -24.22 -5.14 18.28
CA VAL A 235 -24.50 -5.42 19.69
C VAL A 235 -23.29 -5.09 20.57
N ARG A 236 -22.07 -5.39 20.12
CA ARG A 236 -20.85 -5.04 20.86
C ARG A 236 -20.73 -3.52 21.03
N GLU A 237 -20.89 -2.74 19.96
CA GLU A 237 -20.80 -1.27 20.02
C GLU A 237 -21.90 -0.67 20.91
N ASN A 238 -23.15 -1.13 20.77
CA ASN A 238 -24.27 -0.64 21.56
C ASN A 238 -24.11 -0.95 23.05
N MET A 239 -23.70 -2.18 23.40
CA MET A 239 -23.50 -2.56 24.79
C MET A 239 -22.33 -1.81 25.44
N GLN A 240 -21.23 -1.58 24.69
CA GLN A 240 -20.11 -0.76 25.15
C GLN A 240 -20.50 0.71 25.35
N SER A 241 -21.36 1.26 24.48
CA SER A 241 -21.88 2.64 24.63
C SER A 241 -22.76 2.79 25.88
N LYS A 242 -23.46 1.73 26.28
CA LYS A 242 -24.30 1.67 27.49
C LYS A 242 -23.51 1.30 28.75
N GLY A 243 -22.20 1.11 28.65
CA GLY A 243 -21.34 0.73 29.78
C GLY A 243 -21.67 -0.66 30.36
N ILE A 244 -22.35 -1.51 29.59
CA ILE A 244 -22.62 -2.90 29.99
C ILE A 244 -21.33 -3.68 29.78
N GLU A 245 -20.86 -4.45 30.76
CA GLU A 245 -19.69 -5.32 30.60
C GLU A 245 -20.08 -6.67 29.96
N GLY A 246 -19.24 -7.16 29.05
CA GLY A 246 -19.39 -8.49 28.43
C GLY A 246 -18.96 -9.64 29.36
N PRO A 247 -19.15 -10.90 28.92
CA PRO A 247 -19.52 -11.32 27.56
C PRO A 247 -21.04 -11.38 27.31
N TRP A 248 -21.43 -11.12 26.06
CA TRP A 248 -22.80 -11.31 25.57
C TRP A 248 -22.89 -12.62 24.78
N HIS A 249 -23.76 -13.53 25.20
CA HIS A 249 -23.88 -14.89 24.65
C HIS A 249 -24.58 -14.92 23.26
N ILE A 250 -24.04 -14.22 22.27
CA ILE A 250 -24.62 -14.16 20.91
C ILE A 250 -23.95 -15.19 20.00
N ARG A 251 -22.62 -15.30 20.07
CA ARG A 251 -21.82 -16.31 19.35
C ARG A 251 -20.74 -16.85 20.27
N ALA A 252 -20.51 -18.16 20.22
CA ALA A 252 -19.43 -18.77 20.99
C ALA A 252 -18.07 -18.26 20.50
N ARG A 253 -17.21 -17.82 21.44
CA ARG A 253 -15.81 -17.46 21.22
C ARG A 253 -14.95 -18.13 22.27
N LEU A 254 -13.92 -18.85 21.86
CA LEU A 254 -13.09 -19.65 22.76
C LEU A 254 -11.75 -18.97 23.03
N LEU A 255 -11.33 -18.94 24.28
CA LEU A 255 -10.00 -18.51 24.68
C LEU A 255 -9.27 -19.66 25.37
N VAL A 256 -8.18 -20.13 24.79
CA VAL A 256 -7.35 -21.20 25.35
C VAL A 256 -6.14 -20.59 26.01
N ALA A 257 -6.11 -20.63 27.34
CA ALA A 257 -4.97 -20.14 28.09
C ALA A 257 -3.90 -21.23 28.23
N VAL A 258 -2.69 -20.91 27.77
CA VAL A 258 -1.51 -21.79 27.80
C VAL A 258 -0.40 -21.19 28.65
N ASP A 259 0.45 -22.05 29.17
CA ASP A 259 1.65 -21.68 29.91
C ASP A 259 2.87 -22.47 29.39
N ALA A 260 4.07 -22.11 29.84
CA ALA A 260 5.29 -22.82 29.52
C ALA A 260 5.44 -24.18 30.25
N SER A 261 4.39 -24.67 30.93
CA SER A 261 4.48 -25.88 31.78
C SER A 261 4.60 -27.20 31.01
N GLY A 262 4.69 -27.13 29.67
CA GLY A 262 4.82 -28.28 28.77
C GLY A 262 3.48 -28.97 28.44
N GLN A 263 2.36 -28.42 28.89
CA GLN A 263 1.01 -28.91 28.58
C GLN A 263 0.32 -28.14 27.43
N GLY A 264 0.92 -27.05 26.98
CA GLY A 264 0.34 -26.13 25.99
C GLY A 264 -0.10 -26.82 24.70
N GLU A 265 0.71 -27.73 24.14
CA GLU A 265 0.33 -28.38 22.87
C GLU A 265 -0.93 -29.24 22.98
N ALA A 266 -1.10 -29.95 24.10
CA ALA A 266 -2.27 -30.78 24.32
C ALA A 266 -3.53 -29.93 24.54
N LEU A 267 -3.37 -28.79 25.22
CA LEU A 267 -4.43 -27.80 25.39
C LEU A 267 -4.85 -27.19 24.07
N VAL A 268 -3.90 -26.80 23.22
CA VAL A 268 -4.18 -26.27 21.87
C VAL A 268 -4.94 -27.29 21.03
N ARG A 269 -4.48 -28.56 20.97
CA ARG A 269 -5.19 -29.60 20.21
C ARG A 269 -6.61 -29.85 20.73
N ALA A 270 -6.81 -29.74 22.03
CA ALA A 270 -8.13 -29.93 22.63
C ALA A 270 -9.03 -28.69 22.45
N GLY A 271 -8.45 -27.49 22.47
CA GLY A 271 -9.08 -26.23 22.10
C GLY A 271 -9.58 -26.27 20.66
N ARG A 272 -8.78 -26.74 19.70
CA ARG A 272 -9.19 -26.93 18.29
C ARG A 272 -10.45 -27.79 18.17
N ARG A 273 -10.50 -28.93 18.86
CA ARG A 273 -11.68 -29.82 18.82
C ARG A 273 -12.93 -29.18 19.41
N LEU A 274 -12.77 -28.33 20.44
CA LEU A 274 -13.89 -27.58 21.01
C LEU A 274 -14.34 -26.47 20.05
N ALA A 275 -13.40 -25.73 19.46
CA ALA A 275 -13.69 -24.67 18.49
C ALA A 275 -14.43 -25.21 17.27
N GLU A 276 -14.02 -26.36 16.72
CA GLU A 276 -14.72 -27.06 15.63
C GLU A 276 -16.15 -27.44 16.01
N ARG A 277 -16.34 -27.99 17.22
CA ARG A 277 -17.67 -28.40 17.70
C ARG A 277 -18.62 -27.22 17.83
N TYR A 278 -18.12 -26.09 18.34
CA TYR A 278 -18.92 -24.88 18.52
C TYR A 278 -18.98 -23.99 17.27
N LYS A 279 -18.30 -24.36 16.17
CA LYS A 279 -18.12 -23.51 14.97
C LYS A 279 -17.71 -22.08 15.33
N ALA A 280 -16.80 -21.97 16.28
CA ALA A 280 -16.46 -20.73 16.97
C ALA A 280 -15.01 -20.33 16.67
N PRO A 281 -14.74 -19.02 16.47
CA PRO A 281 -13.36 -18.55 16.44
C PRO A 281 -12.72 -18.77 17.81
N TRP A 282 -11.41 -19.00 17.79
CA TRP A 282 -10.67 -19.35 19.00
C TRP A 282 -9.29 -18.71 19.00
N THR A 283 -8.88 -18.28 20.20
CA THR A 283 -7.62 -17.58 20.41
C THR A 283 -6.84 -18.31 21.50
N VAL A 284 -5.53 -18.48 21.31
CA VAL A 284 -4.61 -19.08 22.27
C VAL A 284 -3.79 -17.96 22.91
N VAL A 285 -3.84 -17.89 24.24
CA VAL A 285 -3.23 -16.79 25.00
C VAL A 285 -2.27 -17.29 26.05
N ALA A 286 -1.16 -16.57 26.20
CA ALA A 286 -0.22 -16.76 27.30
C ALA A 286 -0.01 -15.45 28.05
N VAL A 287 0.16 -15.52 29.37
CA VAL A 287 0.45 -14.33 30.20
C VAL A 287 1.90 -14.37 30.65
N ASP A 288 2.68 -13.38 30.21
CA ASP A 288 4.05 -13.16 30.65
C ASP A 288 4.05 -12.30 31.93
N ASN A 289 4.63 -12.85 32.99
CA ASN A 289 4.77 -12.22 34.30
C ASN A 289 6.22 -11.76 34.59
N GLY A 290 7.09 -11.75 33.58
CA GLY A 290 8.49 -11.37 33.68
C GLY A 290 9.39 -12.41 34.35
N ARG A 291 8.92 -13.65 34.54
CA ARG A 291 9.70 -14.77 35.13
C ARG A 291 10.05 -15.85 34.12
N MET A 292 9.70 -15.67 32.85
CA MET A 292 9.97 -16.64 31.79
C MET A 292 11.48 -16.70 31.52
N ASP A 293 12.05 -17.91 31.58
CA ASP A 293 13.41 -18.14 31.09
C ASP A 293 13.41 -18.38 29.57
N SER A 294 14.60 -18.44 28.96
CA SER A 294 14.69 -18.65 27.50
C SER A 294 14.19 -20.01 27.03
N GLN A 295 14.21 -21.04 27.88
CA GLN A 295 13.66 -22.36 27.55
C GLN A 295 12.13 -22.37 27.61
N ASP A 296 11.55 -21.63 28.54
CA ASP A 296 10.12 -21.43 28.69
C ASP A 296 9.56 -20.62 27.51
N ALA A 297 10.30 -19.61 27.04
CA ALA A 297 9.99 -18.87 25.82
C ALA A 297 9.93 -19.76 24.58
N GLU A 298 10.96 -20.59 24.36
CA GLU A 298 11.02 -21.51 23.22
C GLU A 298 9.90 -22.58 23.23
N ARG A 299 9.51 -23.05 24.43
CA ARG A 299 8.35 -23.96 24.56
C ARG A 299 7.05 -23.26 24.19
N LEU A 300 6.87 -22.01 24.63
CA LEU A 300 5.66 -21.26 24.36
C LEU A 300 5.52 -20.94 22.87
N GLU A 301 6.61 -20.55 22.22
CA GLU A 301 6.68 -20.30 20.79
C GLU A 301 6.28 -21.54 19.97
N ARG A 302 6.76 -22.74 20.35
CA ARG A 302 6.31 -24.00 19.73
C ARG A 302 4.82 -24.26 19.90
N VAL A 303 4.25 -23.90 21.05
CA VAL A 303 2.81 -24.01 21.31
C VAL A 303 2.02 -23.03 20.45
N PHE A 304 2.49 -21.80 20.29
CA PHE A 304 1.88 -20.80 19.41
C PHE A 304 2.00 -21.19 17.92
N ALA A 305 3.15 -21.67 17.48
CA ALA A 305 3.33 -22.20 16.12
C ALA A 305 2.38 -23.38 15.83
N LEU A 306 2.10 -24.23 16.82
CA LEU A 306 1.07 -25.27 16.70
C LEU A 306 -0.34 -24.68 16.65
N ALA A 307 -0.65 -23.67 17.47
CA ALA A 307 -1.93 -23.01 17.50
C ALA A 307 -2.28 -22.32 16.17
N SER A 308 -1.34 -21.54 15.63
CA SER A 308 -1.51 -20.88 14.33
C SER A 308 -1.69 -21.88 13.18
N ARG A 309 -0.93 -22.99 13.17
CA ARG A 309 -1.14 -24.08 12.19
C ARG A 309 -2.52 -24.73 12.26
N LEU A 310 -3.18 -24.68 13.41
CA LEU A 310 -4.53 -25.20 13.62
C LEU A 310 -5.61 -24.12 13.44
N GLY A 311 -5.23 -22.92 12.99
CA GLY A 311 -6.13 -21.80 12.72
C GLY A 311 -6.62 -21.10 13.99
N ALA A 312 -5.78 -20.98 15.02
CA ALA A 312 -6.04 -20.09 16.16
C ALA A 312 -5.26 -18.78 16.01
N ASP A 313 -5.86 -17.69 16.48
CA ASP A 313 -5.12 -16.46 16.77
C ASP A 313 -4.24 -16.68 18.01
N THR A 314 -3.04 -16.11 18.05
CA THR A 314 -2.14 -16.22 19.19
C THR A 314 -1.80 -14.85 19.77
N LYS A 315 -1.78 -14.74 21.11
CA LYS A 315 -1.46 -13.47 21.77
C LYS A 315 -0.72 -13.68 23.10
N THR A 316 0.32 -12.89 23.32
CA THR A 316 0.98 -12.79 24.63
C THR A 316 0.47 -11.55 25.35
N LEU A 317 -0.13 -11.74 26.52
CA LEU A 317 -0.51 -10.66 27.42
C LEU A 317 0.60 -10.43 28.44
N ARG A 318 0.78 -9.19 28.91
CA ARG A 318 1.79 -8.85 29.91
C ARG A 318 1.09 -8.41 31.19
N GLY A 319 1.29 -9.17 32.27
CA GLY A 319 0.60 -8.90 33.52
C GLY A 319 1.18 -9.70 34.69
N HIS A 320 1.19 -9.10 35.87
CA HIS A 320 1.67 -9.79 37.08
C HIS A 320 0.66 -10.80 37.63
N ASP A 321 -0.64 -10.60 37.40
CA ASP A 321 -1.71 -11.52 37.78
C ASP A 321 -2.37 -12.16 36.55
N VAL A 322 -2.09 -13.45 36.35
CA VAL A 322 -2.57 -14.22 35.20
C VAL A 322 -4.10 -14.30 35.14
N ALA A 323 -4.79 -14.35 36.28
CA ALA A 323 -6.24 -14.52 36.29
C ALA A 323 -6.95 -13.21 35.90
N GLU A 324 -6.49 -12.09 36.42
CA GLU A 324 -7.05 -10.76 36.09
C GLU A 324 -6.81 -10.43 34.62
N GLU A 325 -5.61 -10.68 34.12
CA GLU A 325 -5.25 -10.39 32.74
C GLU A 325 -6.05 -11.23 31.73
N LEU A 326 -6.24 -12.53 32.03
CA LEU A 326 -7.07 -13.41 31.21
C LEU A 326 -8.55 -12.98 31.23
N ILE A 327 -9.09 -12.56 32.37
CA ILE A 327 -10.48 -12.08 32.47
C ILE A 327 -10.63 -10.75 31.73
N ALA A 328 -9.71 -9.81 31.90
CA ALA A 328 -9.74 -8.52 31.23
C ALA A 328 -9.73 -8.69 29.70
N HIS A 329 -8.82 -9.51 29.19
CA HIS A 329 -8.77 -9.79 27.76
C HIS A 329 -9.99 -10.59 27.27
N ALA A 330 -10.51 -11.52 28.07
CA ALA A 330 -11.73 -12.27 27.74
C ALA A 330 -12.95 -11.34 27.63
N ARG A 331 -13.08 -10.31 28.48
CA ARG A 331 -14.13 -9.30 28.38
C ARG A 331 -13.97 -8.42 27.14
N GLU A 332 -12.75 -7.94 26.89
CA GLU A 332 -12.43 -7.12 25.72
C GLU A 332 -12.80 -7.82 24.41
N GLN A 333 -12.55 -9.14 24.34
CA GLN A 333 -12.78 -9.95 23.14
C GLN A 333 -14.12 -10.68 23.12
N ASN A 334 -15.05 -10.39 24.05
CA ASN A 334 -16.34 -11.07 24.20
C ASN A 334 -16.22 -12.61 24.16
N VAL A 335 -15.21 -13.14 24.84
CA VAL A 335 -14.99 -14.58 24.96
C VAL A 335 -16.15 -15.17 25.75
N THR A 336 -16.79 -16.21 25.25
CA THR A 336 -17.84 -16.92 25.99
C THR A 336 -17.25 -18.05 26.82
N THR A 337 -16.16 -18.65 26.35
CA THR A 337 -15.63 -19.90 26.90
C THR A 337 -14.12 -19.86 27.10
N LEU A 338 -13.68 -20.03 28.35
CA LEU A 338 -12.28 -20.09 28.77
C LEU A 338 -11.83 -21.55 28.90
N VAL A 339 -10.81 -21.95 28.15
CA VAL A 339 -10.22 -23.29 28.19
C VAL A 339 -8.89 -23.24 28.94
N LEU A 340 -8.76 -24.05 30.00
CA LEU A 340 -7.62 -24.04 30.92
C LEU A 340 -7.08 -25.45 31.16
N GLY A 341 -5.77 -25.56 31.38
CA GLY A 341 -5.14 -26.77 31.88
C GLY A 341 -5.43 -27.03 33.36
N ARG A 342 -5.63 -28.29 33.73
CA ARG A 342 -5.82 -28.70 35.13
C ARG A 342 -4.48 -28.63 35.89
N SER A 343 -4.24 -27.56 36.65
CA SER A 343 -3.02 -27.40 37.46
C SER A 343 -3.05 -28.32 38.70
N HIS A 344 -2.23 -29.38 38.71
CA HIS A 344 -2.03 -30.27 39.86
C HIS A 344 -0.81 -29.85 40.68
N ASN A 345 -0.95 -28.87 41.56
CA ASN A 345 0.06 -28.59 42.58
C ASN A 345 -0.40 -29.17 43.92
N ARG A 346 0.09 -30.36 44.28
CA ARG A 346 -0.43 -31.15 45.40
C ARG A 346 0.31 -30.91 46.73
N TRP A 347 1.35 -30.07 46.79
CA TRP A 347 2.18 -29.93 48.01
C TRP A 347 2.49 -28.45 48.33
N TRP A 348 1.99 -27.99 49.49
CA TRP A 348 2.06 -26.66 50.13
C TRP A 348 1.00 -25.59 49.76
N HIS A 349 0.07 -25.38 50.71
CA HIS A 349 -1.15 -24.56 50.66
C HIS A 349 -0.98 -23.01 50.68
N PHE A 350 0.13 -22.44 50.17
CA PHE A 350 0.34 -20.98 50.18
C PHE A 350 0.60 -20.30 48.82
N ARG A 351 0.50 -21.02 47.69
CA ARG A 351 0.45 -20.39 46.36
C ARG A 351 -0.98 -20.44 45.81
N ARG A 352 -1.62 -19.27 45.75
CA ARG A 352 -2.94 -19.02 45.14
C ARG A 352 -2.97 -19.64 43.73
N SER A 353 -3.79 -20.66 43.49
CA SER A 353 -3.91 -21.25 42.16
C SER A 353 -4.74 -20.33 41.27
N THR A 354 -4.21 -19.96 40.10
CA THR A 354 -4.89 -19.16 39.08
C THR A 354 -6.30 -19.71 38.77
N SER A 355 -6.44 -21.04 38.73
CA SER A 355 -7.71 -21.73 38.56
C SER A 355 -8.77 -21.42 39.63
N ARG A 356 -8.37 -21.26 40.90
CA ARG A 356 -9.31 -20.96 42.00
C ARG A 356 -9.71 -19.49 42.00
N LYS A 357 -8.83 -18.60 41.55
CA LYS A 357 -9.16 -17.18 41.36
C LYS A 357 -10.09 -17.01 40.16
N LEU A 358 -9.79 -17.66 39.03
CA LEU A 358 -10.68 -17.68 37.85
C LEU A 358 -12.06 -18.24 38.18
N LEU A 359 -12.18 -19.38 38.87
CA LEU A 359 -13.46 -19.93 39.31
C LEU A 359 -14.27 -19.02 40.26
N LYS A 360 -13.62 -18.07 40.93
CA LYS A 360 -14.28 -17.11 41.84
C LYS A 360 -14.62 -15.77 41.17
N THR A 361 -13.93 -15.41 40.10
CA THR A 361 -13.96 -14.06 39.53
C THR A 361 -14.51 -14.04 38.10
N ALA A 362 -14.49 -15.17 37.40
CA ALA A 362 -15.00 -15.35 36.04
C ALA A 362 -16.41 -15.96 36.03
N GLU A 363 -17.35 -15.42 36.81
CA GLU A 363 -18.74 -15.92 36.87
C GLU A 363 -19.49 -15.77 35.54
N ALA A 364 -19.06 -14.83 34.69
CA ALA A 364 -19.68 -14.55 33.40
C ALA A 364 -19.15 -15.41 32.24
N PHE A 365 -18.25 -16.37 32.48
CA PHE A 365 -17.60 -17.17 31.45
C PHE A 365 -17.77 -18.67 31.68
N ASP A 366 -17.94 -19.44 30.60
CA ASP A 366 -17.90 -20.90 30.67
C ASP A 366 -16.45 -21.37 30.80
N ILE A 367 -16.08 -22.01 31.92
CA ILE A 367 -14.70 -22.48 32.15
C ILE A 367 -14.58 -23.98 31.90
N HIS A 368 -13.81 -24.37 30.88
CA HIS A 368 -13.50 -25.75 30.53
C HIS A 368 -12.09 -26.15 30.99
N PHE A 369 -12.00 -27.10 31.91
CA PHE A 369 -10.72 -27.68 32.34
C PHE A 369 -10.37 -28.95 31.56
N ILE A 370 -9.22 -28.95 30.91
CA ILE A 370 -8.72 -30.10 30.14
C ILE A 370 -7.63 -30.81 30.93
N SER A 371 -7.82 -32.12 31.11
CA SER A 371 -6.85 -33.00 31.76
C SER A 371 -5.84 -33.52 30.73
N VAL A 372 -4.56 -33.25 30.91
CA VAL A 372 -3.48 -33.73 30.03
C VAL A 372 -2.65 -34.80 30.75
N PRO A 373 -2.38 -35.98 30.14
CA PRO A 373 -1.54 -37.02 30.74
C PRO A 373 -0.07 -36.57 30.86
N ARG A 374 0.55 -36.85 32.01
CA ARG A 374 1.91 -36.42 32.38
C ARG A 374 2.97 -37.09 31.48
N ARG A 375 3.83 -36.31 30.81
CA ARG A 375 5.20 -36.76 30.51
C ARG A 375 6.07 -36.44 31.73
N HIS A 376 6.82 -37.43 32.24
CA HIS A 376 7.69 -37.27 33.40
C HIS A 376 8.71 -36.14 33.19
N ARG A 377 8.62 -35.08 34.01
CA ARG A 377 9.69 -34.09 34.16
C ARG A 377 10.92 -34.80 34.74
N ARG A 378 11.96 -35.04 33.94
CA ARG A 378 13.34 -35.11 34.47
C ARG A 378 13.73 -33.69 34.81
N GLY A 379 13.86 -33.38 36.09
CA GLY A 379 14.25 -32.06 36.55
C GLY A 379 15.69 -31.76 36.14
N THR A 380 15.87 -31.00 35.06
CA THR A 380 17.08 -30.21 34.90
C THR A 380 16.99 -29.07 35.91
N ARG A 381 17.77 -29.17 36.99
CA ARG A 381 18.09 -28.01 37.83
C ARG A 381 18.84 -27.03 36.91
N LEU A 382 18.16 -26.04 36.37
CA LEU A 382 18.79 -24.97 35.62
C LEU A 382 19.61 -24.12 36.60
N SER A 383 20.91 -24.03 36.31
CA SER A 383 21.87 -23.20 37.02
C SER A 383 21.44 -21.74 36.90
N ARG A 384 21.18 -21.09 38.04
CA ARG A 384 21.12 -19.63 38.11
C ARG A 384 22.55 -19.08 38.11
N ASP A 385 23.18 -19.04 36.95
CA ASP A 385 24.45 -18.33 36.78
C ASP A 385 24.22 -16.94 36.19
N ARG A 386 24.04 -15.97 37.08
CA ARG A 386 24.73 -14.68 36.92
C ARG A 386 25.89 -14.74 37.89
N THR A 387 27.06 -15.11 37.38
CA THR A 387 28.29 -15.11 38.15
C THR A 387 28.62 -13.67 38.53
N THR A 388 28.32 -13.30 39.76
CA THR A 388 28.92 -12.12 40.40
C THR A 388 30.43 -12.27 40.27
N ARG A 389 31.11 -11.36 39.56
CA ARG A 389 32.55 -11.47 39.36
C ARG A 389 33.22 -11.34 40.73
N ARG A 390 34.22 -12.16 41.06
CA ARG A 390 34.90 -12.10 42.37
C ARG A 390 35.48 -10.70 42.67
N ALA A 391 35.82 -9.95 41.63
CA ALA A 391 36.27 -8.56 41.72
C ALA A 391 35.21 -7.60 42.30
N ASP A 392 33.91 -7.90 42.15
CA ASP A 392 32.82 -7.06 42.65
C ASP A 392 32.78 -7.03 44.20
N TYR A 393 33.32 -8.07 44.86
CA TYR A 393 33.44 -8.12 46.32
C TYR A 393 34.55 -7.21 46.85
N LEU A 394 35.47 -6.69 46.02
CA LEU A 394 36.52 -5.75 46.46
C LEU A 394 35.95 -4.36 46.78
N TRP A 395 34.81 -4.00 46.19
CA TRP A 395 34.12 -2.75 46.51
C TRP A 395 33.54 -2.74 47.93
N ALA A 396 33.24 -3.90 48.50
CA ALA A 396 32.70 -4.03 49.85
C ALA A 396 33.70 -3.55 50.94
N PRO A 397 34.92 -4.11 51.08
CA PRO A 397 35.87 -3.64 52.09
C PRO A 397 36.35 -2.21 51.83
N ALA A 398 36.49 -1.78 50.57
CA ALA A 398 36.89 -0.41 50.24
C ALA A 398 35.84 0.64 50.71
N SER A 399 34.55 0.38 50.46
CA SER A 399 33.46 1.27 50.87
C SER A 399 33.26 1.28 52.39
N VAL A 400 33.36 0.13 53.06
CA VAL A 400 33.28 0.04 54.53
C VAL A 400 34.47 0.73 55.20
N GLY A 401 35.68 0.58 54.67
CA GLY A 401 36.87 1.28 55.17
C GLY A 401 36.73 2.80 55.08
N ALA A 402 36.24 3.30 53.93
CA ALA A 402 35.96 4.72 53.75
C ALA A 402 34.87 5.23 54.72
N ALA A 403 33.77 4.48 54.87
CA ALA A 403 32.71 4.82 55.82
C ALA A 403 33.21 4.89 57.26
N THR A 404 34.13 3.99 57.63
CA THR A 404 34.75 3.95 58.95
C THR A 404 35.65 5.16 59.19
N ALA A 405 36.52 5.50 58.23
CA ALA A 405 37.39 6.67 58.34
C ALA A 405 36.59 7.99 58.46
N ILE A 406 35.54 8.13 57.65
CA ILE A 406 34.61 9.27 57.71
C ILE A 406 33.92 9.30 59.08
N SER A 407 33.41 8.16 59.55
CA SER A 407 32.73 8.08 60.85
C SER A 407 33.66 8.39 62.04
N MET A 408 34.93 7.98 61.98
CA MET A 408 35.94 8.33 63.00
C MET A 408 36.25 9.83 63.03
N LEU A 409 36.20 10.52 61.90
CA LEU A 409 36.40 11.97 61.84
C LEU A 409 35.16 12.72 62.38
N LEU A 410 33.96 12.23 62.05
CA LEU A 410 32.70 12.87 62.42
C LEU A 410 32.17 12.50 63.81
N GLN A 411 32.77 11.52 64.49
CA GLN A 411 32.32 11.06 65.82
C GLN A 411 32.32 12.15 66.90
N HIS A 412 33.10 13.23 66.71
CA HIS A 412 33.15 14.36 67.64
C HIS A 412 32.03 15.38 67.42
N VAL A 413 31.32 15.30 66.28
CA VAL A 413 30.30 16.28 65.86
C VAL A 413 28.91 15.62 65.76
N LEU A 414 28.86 14.33 65.40
CA LEU A 414 27.62 13.57 65.23
C LEU A 414 27.36 12.62 66.40
N THR A 415 26.09 12.43 66.74
CA THR A 415 25.66 11.39 67.69
C THR A 415 25.83 9.99 67.10
N LEU A 416 25.97 8.98 67.97
CA LEU A 416 26.20 7.58 67.58
C LEU A 416 25.13 7.05 66.59
N ALA A 417 23.87 7.45 66.79
CA ALA A 417 22.75 7.09 65.90
C ALA A 417 22.97 7.60 64.46
N ASN A 418 23.53 8.79 64.28
CA ASN A 418 23.75 9.39 62.96
C ASN A 418 24.94 8.79 62.20
N LEU A 419 25.91 8.18 62.91
CA LEU A 419 27.04 7.48 62.28
C LEU A 419 26.57 6.24 61.49
N SER A 420 25.46 5.61 61.90
CA SER A 420 24.88 4.46 61.19
C SER A 420 24.44 4.81 59.75
N LEU A 421 24.05 6.06 59.50
CA LEU A 421 23.63 6.54 58.16
C LEU A 421 24.79 6.59 57.16
N VAL A 422 26.02 6.81 57.65
CA VAL A 422 27.23 6.82 56.80
C VAL A 422 27.52 5.40 56.27
N PHE A 423 27.42 4.39 57.15
CA PHE A 423 27.55 2.99 56.75
C PHE A 423 26.40 2.54 55.83
N LEU A 424 25.19 3.06 56.05
CA LEU A 424 24.04 2.74 55.20
C LEU A 424 24.25 3.27 53.79
N THR A 425 24.80 4.47 53.67
CA THR A 425 25.15 5.10 52.38
C THR A 425 26.18 4.26 51.61
N ALA A 426 27.18 3.71 52.29
CA ALA A 426 28.18 2.81 51.67
C ALA A 426 27.54 1.51 51.15
N VAL A 427 26.63 0.90 51.92
CA VAL A 427 25.90 -0.31 51.50
C VAL A 427 25.02 -0.02 50.28
N LEU A 428 24.28 1.10 50.27
CA LEU A 428 23.46 1.51 49.13
C LEU A 428 24.30 1.75 47.88
N TRP A 429 25.47 2.35 48.02
CA TRP A 429 26.39 2.59 46.91
C TRP A 429 26.92 1.29 46.28
N VAL A 430 27.33 0.30 47.10
CA VAL A 430 27.75 -1.02 46.59
C VAL A 430 26.57 -1.74 45.92
N ALA A 431 25.37 -1.65 46.51
CA ALA A 431 24.17 -2.27 45.97
C ALA A 431 23.77 -1.70 44.61
N ALA A 432 23.91 -0.39 44.41
CA ALA A 432 23.68 0.27 43.13
C ALA A 432 24.69 -0.16 42.03
N ARG A 433 25.92 -0.54 42.40
CA ARG A 433 27.01 -0.81 41.46
C ARG A 433 27.21 -2.28 41.08
N THR A 434 26.97 -3.20 42.02
CA THR A 434 27.39 -4.62 41.86
C THR A 434 26.27 -5.66 42.08
N GLY A 435 25.19 -5.30 42.79
CA GLY A 435 24.01 -6.14 43.00
C GLY A 435 23.84 -6.70 44.42
N ILE A 436 22.85 -7.59 44.59
CA ILE A 436 22.33 -8.00 45.92
C ILE A 436 23.34 -8.78 46.77
N ARG A 437 24.14 -9.69 46.18
CA ARG A 437 25.07 -10.54 46.96
C ARG A 437 26.25 -9.74 47.55
N PRO A 438 26.97 -8.90 46.78
CA PRO A 438 28.03 -8.05 47.36
C PRO A 438 27.47 -6.99 48.31
N ALA A 439 26.26 -6.46 48.08
CA ALA A 439 25.60 -5.54 49.01
C ALA A 439 25.29 -6.19 50.37
N LEU A 440 24.80 -7.44 50.36
CA LEU A 440 24.55 -8.20 51.59
C LEU A 440 25.86 -8.47 52.35
N PHE A 441 26.93 -8.79 51.63
CA PHE A 441 28.27 -8.94 52.21
C PHE A 441 28.79 -7.62 52.78
N THR A 442 28.58 -6.50 52.09
CA THR A 442 28.92 -5.14 52.56
C THR A 442 28.14 -4.76 53.80
N ALA A 443 26.86 -5.13 53.89
CA ALA A 443 26.02 -4.88 55.07
C ALA A 443 26.50 -5.67 56.29
N LEU A 444 26.85 -6.95 56.11
CA LEU A 444 27.44 -7.78 57.16
C LEU A 444 28.79 -7.21 57.62
N LEU A 445 29.65 -6.82 56.69
CA LEU A 445 30.95 -6.23 57.02
C LEU A 445 30.79 -4.88 57.75
N SER A 446 29.89 -4.02 57.27
CA SER A 446 29.52 -2.75 57.91
C SER A 446 29.02 -2.96 59.33
N PHE A 447 28.22 -4.00 59.55
CA PHE A 447 27.70 -4.36 60.86
C PHE A 447 28.82 -4.70 61.85
N PHE A 448 29.71 -5.62 61.49
CA PHE A 448 30.81 -6.01 62.37
C PHE A 448 31.77 -4.84 62.65
N THR A 449 32.06 -4.02 61.63
CA THR A 449 32.93 -2.85 61.80
C THR A 449 32.28 -1.77 62.66
N TYR A 450 30.98 -1.48 62.44
CA TYR A 450 30.25 -0.52 63.25
C TYR A 450 30.17 -0.95 64.72
N ASN A 451 29.88 -2.23 64.96
CA ASN A 451 29.80 -2.79 66.30
C ASN A 451 31.13 -2.72 67.04
N PHE A 452 32.22 -3.09 66.38
CA PHE A 452 33.54 -3.13 67.00
C PHE A 452 34.10 -1.74 67.35
N PHE A 453 33.90 -0.73 66.51
CA PHE A 453 34.55 0.59 66.70
C PHE A 453 33.69 1.61 67.45
N PHE A 454 32.36 1.58 67.29
CA PHE A 454 31.49 2.68 67.73
C PHE A 454 30.49 2.29 68.82
N THR A 455 30.24 1.00 69.04
CA THR A 455 29.31 0.53 70.08
C THR A 455 30.03 0.40 71.43
N GLU A 456 29.38 0.75 72.54
CA GLU A 456 29.96 0.59 73.88
C GLU A 456 29.60 -0.77 74.49
N PRO A 457 30.57 -1.48 75.13
CA PRO A 457 32.00 -1.15 75.24
C PRO A 457 32.75 -1.26 73.89
N ARG A 458 33.63 -0.30 73.60
CA ARG A 458 34.37 -0.23 72.32
C ARG A 458 35.43 -1.33 72.22
N LEU A 459 35.78 -1.70 71.00
CA LEU A 459 36.77 -2.74 70.67
C LEU A 459 36.37 -4.15 71.15
N THR A 460 35.08 -4.39 71.38
CA THR A 460 34.53 -5.71 71.68
C THR A 460 33.21 -5.92 70.93
N PHE A 461 32.84 -7.18 70.72
CA PHE A 461 31.57 -7.57 70.07
C PHE A 461 30.42 -7.78 71.06
N ASN A 462 30.61 -7.40 72.33
CA ASN A 462 29.65 -7.66 73.38
C ASN A 462 28.55 -6.57 73.40
N MET A 463 27.34 -6.92 72.98
CA MET A 463 26.19 -6.02 72.96
C MET A 463 25.40 -6.16 74.25
N THR A 464 25.41 -5.12 75.09
CA THR A 464 24.72 -5.13 76.39
C THR A 464 23.42 -4.30 76.39
N GLU A 465 23.24 -3.39 75.43
CA GLU A 465 22.04 -2.56 75.32
C GLU A 465 21.09 -3.01 74.19
N THR A 466 19.78 -2.99 74.47
CA THR A 466 18.74 -3.44 73.55
C THR A 466 18.55 -2.51 72.34
N ASP A 467 18.91 -1.23 72.47
CA ASP A 467 18.81 -0.22 71.40
C ASP A 467 19.81 -0.48 70.24
N GLN A 468 20.94 -1.11 70.57
CA GLN A 468 21.97 -1.49 69.61
C GLN A 468 21.49 -2.64 68.71
N ILE A 469 20.66 -3.56 69.22
CA ILE A 469 20.06 -4.66 68.44
C ILE A 469 19.03 -4.12 67.45
N LEU A 470 18.23 -3.14 67.85
CA LEU A 470 17.22 -2.50 66.98
C LEU A 470 17.87 -1.78 65.80
N THR A 471 18.94 -1.03 66.04
CA THR A 471 19.71 -0.33 64.99
C THR A 471 20.21 -1.30 63.91
N VAL A 472 20.68 -2.49 64.32
CA VAL A 472 21.18 -3.54 63.42
C VAL A 472 20.07 -4.15 62.58
N VAL A 473 18.91 -4.42 63.18
CA VAL A 473 17.75 -4.96 62.46
C VAL A 473 17.23 -3.94 61.44
N PHE A 474 17.10 -2.66 61.83
CA PHE A 474 16.71 -1.59 60.89
C PHE A 474 17.72 -1.41 59.77
N PHE A 475 19.02 -1.45 60.08
CA PHE A 475 20.08 -1.39 59.06
C PHE A 475 19.97 -2.53 58.05
N GLN A 476 19.75 -3.76 58.52
CA GLN A 476 19.59 -4.93 57.66
C GLN A 476 18.33 -4.83 56.77
N VAL A 477 17.23 -4.34 57.33
CA VAL A 477 15.97 -4.14 56.59
C VAL A 477 16.13 -3.07 55.51
N ILE A 478 16.71 -1.90 55.84
CA ILE A 478 16.89 -0.81 54.88
C ILE A 478 17.91 -1.19 53.80
N ALA A 479 18.99 -1.89 54.16
CA ALA A 479 19.97 -2.41 53.20
C ALA A 479 19.35 -3.41 52.21
N VAL A 480 18.50 -4.33 52.67
CA VAL A 480 17.82 -5.31 51.81
C VAL A 480 16.78 -4.65 50.92
N ILE A 481 15.97 -3.72 51.46
CA ILE A 481 14.94 -3.00 50.69
C ILE A 481 15.60 -2.08 49.65
N GLY A 482 16.55 -1.23 50.08
CA GLY A 482 17.26 -0.29 49.22
C GLY A 482 18.11 -1.00 48.17
N GLY A 483 18.81 -2.08 48.54
CA GLY A 483 19.60 -2.86 47.59
C GLY A 483 18.75 -3.64 46.58
N ASN A 484 17.57 -4.13 46.96
CA ASN A 484 16.64 -4.78 46.03
C ASN A 484 16.01 -3.75 45.07
N LEU A 485 15.64 -2.56 45.57
CA LEU A 485 15.11 -1.48 44.75
C LEU A 485 16.15 -0.94 43.76
N ALA A 486 17.37 -0.67 44.22
CA ALA A 486 18.47 -0.19 43.37
C ALA A 486 18.84 -1.22 42.30
N ALA A 487 18.94 -2.51 42.66
CA ALA A 487 19.19 -3.58 41.69
C ALA A 487 18.07 -3.71 40.65
N ARG A 488 16.80 -3.54 41.05
CA ARG A 488 15.66 -3.52 40.11
C ARG A 488 15.70 -2.32 39.18
N LEU A 489 15.93 -1.11 39.70
CA LEU A 489 16.04 0.11 38.88
C LEU A 489 17.18 0.00 37.87
N HIS A 490 18.34 -0.52 38.29
CA HIS A 490 19.46 -0.72 37.38
C HIS A 490 19.14 -1.75 36.29
N GLN A 491 18.46 -2.85 36.63
CA GLN A 491 17.98 -3.83 35.66
C GLN A 491 16.97 -3.22 34.68
N GLN A 492 16.05 -2.38 35.15
CA GLN A 492 15.08 -1.67 34.31
C GLN A 492 15.78 -0.71 33.32
N ILE A 493 16.75 0.07 33.79
CA ILE A 493 17.52 1.00 32.93
C ILE A 493 18.29 0.22 31.85
N GLN A 494 18.91 -0.91 32.20
CA GLN A 494 19.61 -1.75 31.22
C GLN A 494 18.67 -2.33 30.16
N MET A 495 17.49 -2.82 30.56
CA MET A 495 16.49 -3.34 29.62
C MET A 495 15.94 -2.24 28.71
N LEU A 496 15.66 -1.05 29.26
CA LEU A 496 15.19 0.10 28.48
C LEU A 496 16.21 0.55 27.44
N ARG A 497 17.50 0.62 27.81
CA ARG A 497 18.57 0.95 26.87
C ARG A 497 18.68 -0.09 25.74
N ALA A 498 18.69 -1.37 26.07
CA ALA A 498 18.74 -2.43 25.06
C ALA A 498 17.53 -2.37 24.09
N SER A 499 16.34 -2.05 24.60
CA SER A 499 15.14 -1.87 23.77
C SER A 499 15.23 -0.62 22.88
N ASN A 500 15.75 0.49 23.39
CA ASN A 500 15.93 1.71 22.61
C ASN A 500 16.97 1.51 21.50
N ASP A 501 18.13 0.91 21.82
CA ASP A 501 19.19 0.63 20.84
C ASP A 501 18.65 -0.24 19.68
N GLN A 502 17.81 -1.23 20.00
CA GLN A 502 17.16 -2.09 19.00
C GLN A 502 16.15 -1.32 18.12
N THR A 503 15.39 -0.40 18.72
CA THR A 503 14.41 0.43 18.01
C THR A 503 15.11 1.40 17.05
N ASP A 504 16.18 2.04 17.52
CA ASP A 504 16.98 2.96 16.71
C ASP A 504 17.63 2.24 15.52
N ALA A 505 18.14 1.02 15.73
CA ALA A 505 18.71 0.20 14.65
C ALA A 505 17.67 -0.16 13.57
N LEU A 506 16.44 -0.51 13.98
CA LEU A 506 15.35 -0.80 13.05
C LEU A 506 14.90 0.46 12.29
N LEU A 507 14.80 1.60 12.97
CA LEU A 507 14.42 2.88 12.32
C LEU A 507 15.46 3.32 11.28
N GLN A 508 16.75 3.17 11.59
CA GLN A 508 17.83 3.46 10.63
C GLN A 508 17.75 2.53 9.42
N TYR A 509 17.47 1.24 9.62
CA TYR A 509 17.26 0.26 8.56
C TYR A 509 16.11 0.67 7.64
N THR A 510 14.91 0.94 8.19
CA THR A 510 13.75 1.36 7.41
C THR A 510 14.02 2.65 6.63
N ARG A 511 14.71 3.63 7.20
CA ARG A 511 15.05 4.90 6.51
C ARG A 511 15.98 4.69 5.33
N ARG A 512 17.00 3.82 5.45
CA ARG A 512 17.92 3.51 4.35
C ARG A 512 17.22 2.76 3.22
N LEU A 513 16.42 1.75 3.56
CA LEU A 513 15.58 1.06 2.57
C LEU A 513 14.59 2.02 1.89
N ALA A 514 14.07 3.00 2.63
CA ALA A 514 13.13 3.97 2.10
C ALA A 514 13.78 4.92 1.06
N ALA A 515 15.06 5.26 1.23
CA ALA A 515 15.79 6.18 0.36
C ALA A 515 16.39 5.50 -0.89
N ALA A 516 16.42 4.16 -0.94
CA ALA A 516 16.98 3.43 -2.06
C ALA A 516 16.09 3.56 -3.32
N PRO A 517 16.66 3.92 -4.49
CA PRO A 517 15.89 4.23 -5.70
C PRO A 517 15.40 2.98 -6.46
N ASP A 518 16.14 1.87 -6.37
CA ASP A 518 15.86 0.65 -7.10
C ASP A 518 15.97 -0.61 -6.22
N ILE A 519 15.54 -1.75 -6.76
CA ILE A 519 15.53 -3.03 -6.04
C ILE A 519 16.95 -3.49 -5.66
N ALA A 520 17.96 -3.25 -6.49
CA ALA A 520 19.33 -3.64 -6.23
C ALA A 520 19.93 -2.85 -5.06
N SER A 521 19.65 -1.55 -5.00
CA SER A 521 20.04 -0.63 -3.93
C SER A 521 19.36 -1.01 -2.62
N VAL A 522 18.06 -1.34 -2.64
CA VAL A 522 17.33 -1.86 -1.47
C VAL A 522 18.00 -3.12 -0.94
N GLN A 523 18.35 -4.06 -1.82
CA GLN A 523 18.97 -5.32 -1.45
C GLN A 523 20.38 -5.14 -0.86
N ASN A 524 21.19 -4.27 -1.44
CA ASN A 524 22.53 -3.96 -0.95
C ASN A 524 22.50 -3.23 0.41
N GLU A 525 21.70 -2.17 0.54
CA GLU A 525 21.53 -1.46 1.80
C GLU A 525 20.99 -2.38 2.91
N ALA A 526 20.13 -3.33 2.54
CA ALA A 526 19.62 -4.32 3.47
C ALA A 526 20.73 -5.17 4.06
N VAL A 527 21.54 -5.84 3.25
CA VAL A 527 22.61 -6.72 3.75
C VAL A 527 23.74 -5.94 4.44
N ASP A 528 24.08 -4.74 3.97
CA ASP A 528 25.12 -3.92 4.58
C ASP A 528 24.72 -3.40 5.96
N THR A 529 23.48 -2.93 6.09
CA THR A 529 22.97 -2.45 7.38
C THR A 529 22.81 -3.62 8.36
N LEU A 530 22.31 -4.78 7.88
CA LEU A 530 22.21 -5.97 8.72
C LEU A 530 23.59 -6.43 9.19
N TYR A 531 24.59 -6.48 8.31
CA TYR A 531 25.97 -6.81 8.68
C TYR A 531 26.53 -5.80 9.68
N THR A 532 26.29 -4.50 9.47
CA THR A 532 26.78 -3.44 10.36
C THR A 532 26.24 -3.59 11.78
N ASN A 533 24.95 -3.94 11.92
CA ASN A 533 24.28 -4.09 13.21
C ASN A 533 24.57 -5.43 13.88
N THR A 534 24.61 -6.52 13.11
CA THR A 534 24.74 -7.88 13.66
C THR A 534 26.19 -8.36 13.77
N LYS A 535 27.09 -7.79 12.96
CA LYS A 535 28.48 -8.23 12.72
C LYS A 535 28.57 -9.69 12.24
N LEU A 536 27.49 -10.21 11.65
CA LEU A 536 27.43 -11.56 11.10
C LEU A 536 27.36 -11.48 9.58
N PRO A 537 28.12 -12.31 8.83
CA PRO A 537 27.99 -12.39 7.39
C PRO A 537 26.54 -12.65 6.95
N VAL A 538 26.07 -11.87 5.97
CA VAL A 538 24.72 -11.93 5.44
C VAL A 538 24.77 -12.09 3.93
N VAL A 539 23.90 -12.93 3.38
CA VAL A 539 23.76 -13.13 1.94
C VAL A 539 22.29 -13.06 1.57
N LEU A 540 21.99 -12.49 0.41
CA LEU A 540 20.64 -12.49 -0.15
C LEU A 540 20.67 -13.28 -1.45
N LEU A 541 19.80 -14.28 -1.57
CA LEU A 541 19.72 -15.14 -2.74
C LEU A 541 18.33 -15.06 -3.39
N LYS A 542 18.31 -15.08 -4.71
CA LYS A 542 17.08 -15.12 -5.53
C LYS A 542 17.22 -16.21 -6.58
N ARG A 543 16.08 -16.74 -7.04
CA ARG A 543 16.05 -17.59 -8.23
C ARG A 543 15.92 -16.70 -9.46
N ASP A 544 16.86 -16.82 -10.38
CA ASP A 544 16.78 -16.12 -11.66
C ASP A 544 15.59 -16.68 -12.47
N ALA A 545 14.79 -15.77 -13.04
CA ALA A 545 13.63 -16.12 -13.85
C ALA A 545 14.01 -16.77 -15.19
N ALA A 546 15.19 -16.46 -15.74
CA ALA A 546 15.63 -16.96 -17.05
C ALA A 546 16.29 -18.34 -16.95
N THR A 547 17.24 -18.50 -16.04
CA THR A 547 18.04 -19.74 -15.91
C THR A 547 17.46 -20.73 -14.89
N SER A 548 16.53 -20.29 -14.03
CA SER A 548 16.08 -21.03 -12.85
C SER A 548 17.20 -21.40 -11.86
N GLU A 549 18.40 -20.85 -12.02
CA GLU A 549 19.52 -21.06 -11.10
C GLU A 549 19.45 -20.11 -9.90
N LEU A 550 20.16 -20.47 -8.83
CA LEU A 550 20.27 -19.64 -7.63
C LEU A 550 21.40 -18.64 -7.80
N GLU A 551 21.06 -17.36 -7.71
CA GLU A 551 22.01 -16.26 -7.77
C GLU A 551 22.07 -15.55 -6.41
N ILE A 552 23.28 -15.12 -6.02
CA ILE A 552 23.49 -14.26 -4.87
C ILE A 552 23.38 -12.81 -5.33
N VAL A 553 22.27 -12.16 -5.00
CA VAL A 553 21.96 -10.80 -5.44
C VAL A 553 22.63 -9.72 -4.59
N ALA A 554 22.91 -10.00 -3.32
CA ALA A 554 23.61 -9.07 -2.43
C ALA A 554 24.38 -9.81 -1.32
N ARG A 555 25.48 -9.19 -0.84
CA ARG A 555 26.33 -9.74 0.25
C ARG A 555 26.73 -8.65 1.23
N GLY A 556 26.64 -8.94 2.52
CA GLY A 556 27.11 -8.08 3.62
C GLY A 556 28.18 -8.80 4.43
N GLY A 557 29.36 -8.19 4.55
CA GLY A 557 30.49 -8.74 5.31
C GLY A 557 31.45 -9.62 4.50
N PRO A 558 32.46 -10.24 5.17
CA PRO A 558 33.49 -11.02 4.49
C PRO A 558 32.90 -12.24 3.78
N SER A 559 33.42 -12.54 2.58
CA SER A 559 33.00 -13.64 1.70
C SER A 559 33.10 -15.02 2.37
N ALA A 560 32.12 -15.38 3.19
CA ALA A 560 31.94 -16.74 3.67
C ALA A 560 31.31 -17.56 2.54
N GLU A 561 32.07 -18.49 1.97
CA GLU A 561 31.59 -19.36 0.90
C GLU A 561 30.42 -20.23 1.38
N LEU A 562 29.33 -20.23 0.62
CA LEU A 562 28.22 -21.15 0.82
C LEU A 562 28.64 -22.55 0.37
N LYS A 563 28.71 -23.48 1.32
CA LYS A 563 28.96 -24.91 1.04
C LYS A 563 27.84 -25.49 0.15
N PRO A 564 28.07 -26.53 -0.68
CA PRO A 564 27.05 -27.10 -1.56
C PRO A 564 25.72 -27.49 -0.88
N ARG A 565 25.78 -27.98 0.37
CA ARG A 565 24.58 -28.32 1.16
C ARG A 565 23.73 -27.10 1.55
N ALA A 566 24.31 -25.91 1.59
CA ALA A 566 23.60 -24.68 1.90
C ALA A 566 22.65 -24.27 0.77
N TYR A 567 23.01 -24.50 -0.49
CA TYR A 567 22.13 -24.26 -1.64
C TYR A 567 20.85 -25.09 -1.58
N SER A 568 20.92 -26.36 -1.13
CA SER A 568 19.73 -27.19 -0.92
C SER A 568 18.80 -26.64 0.16
N ALA A 569 19.35 -25.97 1.19
CA ALA A 569 18.55 -25.33 2.23
C ALA A 569 17.86 -24.06 1.72
N VAL A 570 18.56 -23.26 0.91
CA VAL A 570 17.98 -22.09 0.21
C VAL A 570 16.85 -22.52 -0.72
N GLU A 571 17.08 -23.55 -1.52
CA GLU A 571 16.09 -24.07 -2.47
C GLU A 571 14.85 -24.61 -1.76
N TRP A 572 15.03 -25.31 -0.63
CA TRP A 572 13.92 -25.74 0.20
C TRP A 572 13.12 -24.56 0.77
N ALA A 573 13.80 -23.51 1.24
CA ALA A 573 13.16 -22.31 1.78
C ALA A 573 12.37 -21.56 0.70
N LEU A 574 12.94 -21.39 -0.49
CA LEU A 574 12.25 -20.81 -1.65
C LEU A 574 11.01 -21.61 -2.08
N SER A 575 11.06 -22.93 -1.98
CA SER A 575 9.97 -23.79 -2.46
C SER A 575 8.83 -23.95 -1.43
N ASN A 576 9.14 -23.85 -0.13
CA ASN A 576 8.19 -24.17 0.95
C ASN A 576 7.76 -22.96 1.78
N GLY A 577 8.38 -21.80 1.60
CA GLY A 577 8.06 -20.57 2.35
C GLY A 577 8.32 -20.70 3.84
N LYS A 578 9.31 -21.50 4.21
CA LYS A 578 9.64 -21.77 5.61
C LYS A 578 11.14 -21.59 5.87
N PRO A 579 11.52 -21.20 7.10
CA PRO A 579 12.92 -21.09 7.49
C PRO A 579 13.64 -22.44 7.41
N SER A 580 14.92 -22.42 7.02
CA SER A 580 15.79 -23.61 6.94
C SER A 580 17.19 -23.34 7.50
N GLY A 581 17.98 -24.38 7.73
CA GLY A 581 19.33 -24.24 8.29
C GLY A 581 19.35 -24.14 9.81
N ALA A 582 20.41 -23.55 10.37
CA ALA A 582 20.64 -23.42 11.80
C ALA A 582 19.39 -22.90 12.56
N TYR A 583 19.06 -23.58 13.67
CA TYR A 583 17.90 -23.26 14.51
C TYR A 583 16.51 -23.38 13.85
N SER A 584 16.41 -24.06 12.70
CA SER A 584 15.13 -24.44 12.08
C SER A 584 14.83 -25.94 12.22
N ASP A 585 13.62 -26.37 11.87
CA ASP A 585 13.20 -27.78 11.85
C ASP A 585 13.81 -28.56 10.66
N THR A 586 14.37 -27.88 9.66
CA THR A 586 14.84 -28.49 8.41
C THR A 586 16.31 -28.15 8.14
N LEU A 587 17.15 -29.17 7.94
CA LEU A 587 18.60 -28.99 7.67
C LEU A 587 19.33 -28.20 8.78
N SER A 588 18.96 -28.45 10.04
CA SER A 588 19.41 -27.72 11.23
C SER A 588 20.91 -27.79 11.56
N SER A 589 21.66 -28.66 10.88
CA SER A 589 23.09 -28.90 11.10
C SER A 589 24.02 -27.97 10.30
N LEU A 590 23.45 -27.00 9.58
CA LEU A 590 24.22 -26.04 8.78
C LEU A 590 24.69 -24.86 9.64
N ASP A 591 25.78 -24.22 9.21
CA ASP A 591 26.35 -23.02 9.85
C ASP A 591 25.63 -21.72 9.43
N TRP A 592 24.51 -21.85 8.71
CA TRP A 592 23.71 -20.76 8.15
C TRP A 592 22.25 -20.94 8.49
N ARG A 593 21.57 -19.84 8.81
CA ARG A 593 20.11 -19.76 8.93
C ARG A 593 19.55 -19.05 7.70
N PHE A 594 18.57 -19.65 7.05
CA PHE A 594 17.93 -19.13 5.84
C PHE A 594 16.48 -18.78 6.11
N GLU A 595 16.12 -17.55 5.78
CA GLU A 595 14.80 -16.98 6.00
C GLU A 595 14.16 -16.54 4.68
N PRO A 596 13.00 -17.08 4.32
CA PRO A 596 12.30 -16.68 3.11
C PRO A 596 11.72 -15.27 3.25
N ILE A 597 11.83 -14.50 2.18
CA ILE A 597 11.24 -13.16 2.06
C ILE A 597 10.02 -13.31 1.15
N GLU A 598 8.84 -13.18 1.75
CA GLU A 598 7.56 -13.24 1.06
C GLU A 598 7.08 -11.83 0.70
N VAL A 599 6.74 -11.65 -0.57
CA VAL A 599 6.16 -10.43 -1.13
C VAL A 599 4.86 -10.82 -1.85
N ASP A 600 3.74 -10.26 -1.43
CA ASP A 600 2.41 -10.47 -2.04
C ASP A 600 2.03 -11.96 -2.25
N GLY A 601 2.32 -12.81 -1.26
CA GLY A 601 1.99 -14.24 -1.30
C GLY A 601 2.98 -15.11 -2.09
N ARG A 602 4.08 -14.53 -2.60
CA ARG A 602 5.14 -15.25 -3.32
C ARG A 602 6.49 -15.06 -2.64
N ILE A 603 7.30 -16.11 -2.60
CA ILE A 603 8.64 -16.04 -2.02
C ILE A 603 9.57 -15.44 -3.07
N HIS A 604 9.98 -14.20 -2.84
CA HIS A 604 10.78 -13.42 -3.79
C HIS A 604 12.27 -13.76 -3.66
N SER A 605 12.79 -13.88 -2.44
CA SER A 605 14.20 -14.15 -2.16
C SER A 605 14.39 -14.84 -0.80
N VAL A 606 15.61 -15.27 -0.49
CA VAL A 606 15.99 -15.86 0.79
C VAL A 606 17.18 -15.10 1.39
N LEU A 607 17.02 -14.68 2.64
CA LEU A 607 18.09 -14.07 3.44
C LEU A 607 18.83 -15.17 4.19
N GLY A 608 20.12 -15.31 3.95
CA GLY A 608 21.04 -16.16 4.71
C GLY A 608 21.81 -15.36 5.75
N LEU A 609 21.79 -15.82 6.99
CA LEU A 609 22.58 -15.28 8.10
C LEU A 609 23.55 -16.36 8.61
N HIS A 610 24.85 -16.05 8.66
CA HIS A 610 25.84 -16.96 9.22
C HIS A 610 25.67 -17.06 10.74
N VAL A 611 25.73 -18.28 11.26
CA VAL A 611 25.60 -18.60 12.68
C VAL A 611 26.95 -19.01 13.24
N ASP A 612 27.50 -18.17 14.11
CA ASP A 612 28.66 -18.47 14.95
C ASP A 612 28.28 -19.22 16.24
N ASN A 613 29.29 -19.61 17.03
CA ASN A 613 29.18 -20.34 18.30
C ASN A 613 28.49 -19.59 19.47
N LYS A 614 27.66 -18.58 19.17
CA LYS A 614 26.84 -17.85 20.14
C LYS A 614 25.60 -18.68 20.53
N PRO A 615 25.08 -18.55 21.76
CA PRO A 615 23.86 -19.25 22.18
C PRO A 615 22.64 -18.81 21.35
N ALA A 616 21.67 -19.71 21.15
CA ALA A 616 20.46 -19.45 20.37
C ALA A 616 19.70 -18.17 20.80
N ASP A 617 19.78 -17.81 22.08
CA ASP A 617 19.18 -16.60 22.65
C ASP A 617 19.72 -15.30 22.03
N TYR A 618 20.98 -15.30 21.57
CA TYR A 618 21.56 -14.16 20.85
C TYR A 618 20.84 -13.93 19.52
N TYR A 619 20.64 -14.98 18.73
CA TYR A 619 19.97 -14.90 17.43
C TYR A 619 18.49 -14.56 17.54
N ARG A 620 17.83 -14.96 18.63
CA ARG A 620 16.45 -14.54 18.95
C ARG A 620 16.37 -13.06 19.31
N SER A 621 17.37 -12.51 20.00
CA SER A 621 17.40 -11.09 20.39
C SER A 621 17.56 -10.12 19.20
N LEU A 622 18.00 -10.62 18.04
CA LEU A 622 18.26 -9.81 16.85
C LEU A 622 16.98 -9.36 16.11
N ALA A 623 15.81 -9.90 16.46
CA ALA A 623 14.51 -9.61 15.81
C ALA A 623 14.57 -9.63 14.27
N ILE A 624 15.21 -10.67 13.73
CA ILE A 624 15.47 -10.83 12.29
C ILE A 624 14.16 -10.76 11.48
N ASP A 625 13.05 -11.28 12.02
CA ASP A 625 11.74 -11.23 11.39
C ASP A 625 11.27 -9.79 11.09
N ALA A 626 11.57 -8.83 11.97
CA ALA A 626 11.22 -7.43 11.75
C ALA A 626 12.04 -6.84 10.58
N TYR A 627 13.32 -7.19 10.47
CA TYR A 627 14.16 -6.77 9.34
C TYR A 627 13.68 -7.40 8.02
N ILE A 628 13.35 -8.69 8.03
CA ILE A 628 12.81 -9.40 6.86
C ILE A 628 11.52 -8.74 6.38
N HIS A 629 10.61 -8.42 7.32
CA HIS A 629 9.35 -7.80 6.96
C HIS A 629 9.53 -6.40 6.36
N GLN A 630 10.45 -5.59 6.92
CA GLN A 630 10.77 -4.28 6.36
C GLN A 630 11.43 -4.39 4.97
N LEU A 631 12.29 -5.39 4.76
CA LEU A 631 12.89 -5.68 3.47
C LEU A 631 11.83 -6.10 2.44
N ALA A 632 10.94 -7.03 2.81
CA ALA A 632 9.84 -7.47 1.96
C ALA A 632 8.97 -6.29 1.50
N LEU A 633 8.59 -5.42 2.44
CA LEU A 633 7.79 -4.23 2.15
C LEU A 633 8.53 -3.25 1.22
N ALA A 634 9.83 -3.04 1.44
CA ALA A 634 10.65 -2.19 0.59
C ALA A 634 10.75 -2.73 -0.83
N CYS A 635 10.96 -4.05 -1.00
CA CYS A 635 10.97 -4.72 -2.30
C CYS A 635 9.62 -4.62 -3.01
N SER A 636 8.51 -4.93 -2.32
CA SER A 636 7.15 -4.80 -2.87
C SER A 636 6.88 -3.38 -3.38
N ARG A 637 7.25 -2.37 -2.58
CA ARG A 637 7.07 -0.96 -2.94
C ARG A 637 7.87 -0.59 -4.19
N THR A 638 9.14 -1.00 -4.31
CA THR A 638 9.96 -0.65 -5.47
C THR A 638 9.51 -1.38 -6.73
N GLU A 639 9.10 -2.65 -6.64
CA GLU A 639 8.51 -3.38 -7.75
C GLU A 639 7.19 -2.77 -8.23
N LEU A 640 6.30 -2.41 -7.29
CA LEU A 640 5.03 -1.76 -7.60
C LEU A 640 5.24 -0.39 -8.25
N ALA A 641 6.19 0.41 -7.74
CA ALA A 641 6.53 1.70 -8.32
C ALA A 641 7.06 1.56 -9.76
N ALA A 642 7.93 0.57 -10.01
CA ALA A 642 8.44 0.27 -11.35
C ALA A 642 7.32 -0.17 -12.31
N SER A 643 6.43 -1.06 -11.86
CA SER A 643 5.29 -1.55 -12.66
C SER A 643 4.29 -0.44 -13.00
N LEU A 644 4.00 0.47 -12.06
CA LEU A 644 3.15 1.63 -12.28
C LEU A 644 3.77 2.61 -13.28
N SER A 645 5.07 2.87 -13.16
CA SER A 645 5.80 3.73 -14.11
C SER A 645 5.72 3.16 -15.53
N ALA A 646 6.00 1.87 -15.69
CA ALA A 646 5.91 1.19 -16.99
C ALA A 646 4.48 1.20 -17.57
N SER A 647 3.47 0.99 -16.74
CA SER A 647 2.06 1.02 -17.16
C SER A 647 1.63 2.41 -17.63
N ARG A 648 2.06 3.48 -16.92
CA ARG A 648 1.79 4.87 -17.33
C ARG A 648 2.41 5.18 -18.69
N VAL A 649 3.67 4.82 -18.90
CA VAL A 649 4.34 5.03 -20.21
C VAL A 649 3.58 4.31 -21.32
N ALA A 650 3.13 3.07 -21.08
CA ALA A 650 2.34 2.32 -22.06
C ALA A 650 0.97 2.96 -22.35
N GLU A 651 0.27 3.45 -21.31
CA GLU A 651 -1.02 4.13 -21.45
C GLU A 651 -0.89 5.45 -22.23
N GLU A 652 0.11 6.27 -21.90
CA GLU A 652 0.44 7.52 -22.60
C GLU A 652 0.70 7.23 -24.09
N THR A 653 1.47 6.18 -24.38
CA THR A 653 1.80 5.76 -25.75
C THR A 653 0.57 5.32 -26.53
N GLU A 654 -0.34 4.53 -25.94
CA GLU A 654 -1.57 4.10 -26.61
C GLU A 654 -2.56 5.25 -26.81
N ARG A 655 -2.61 6.21 -25.87
CA ARG A 655 -3.42 7.42 -26.00
C ARG A 655 -2.93 8.31 -27.14
N LEU A 656 -1.62 8.53 -27.23
CA LEU A 656 -0.99 9.25 -28.34
C LEU A 656 -1.26 8.54 -29.67
N ARG A 657 -1.06 7.22 -29.74
CA ARG A 657 -1.35 6.40 -30.92
C ARG A 657 -2.81 6.52 -31.38
N SER A 658 -3.75 6.46 -30.43
CA SER A 658 -5.19 6.58 -30.72
C SER A 658 -5.57 7.97 -31.22
N ALA A 659 -5.02 9.03 -30.62
CA ALA A 659 -5.24 10.41 -31.04
C ALA A 659 -4.69 10.65 -32.47
N LEU A 660 -3.50 10.13 -32.77
CA LEU A 660 -2.89 10.20 -34.09
C LEU A 660 -3.76 9.51 -35.15
N LEU A 661 -4.17 8.25 -34.91
CA LEU A 661 -5.01 7.50 -35.87
C LEU A 661 -6.36 8.19 -36.16
N SER A 662 -6.96 8.81 -35.14
CA SER A 662 -8.21 9.56 -35.30
C SER A 662 -8.02 10.83 -36.15
N SER A 663 -6.96 11.60 -35.91
CA SER A 663 -6.63 12.80 -36.66
C SER A 663 -6.33 12.50 -38.14
N ILE A 664 -5.49 11.48 -38.38
CA ILE A 664 -5.13 11.01 -39.72
C ILE A 664 -6.37 10.64 -40.55
N SER A 665 -7.32 9.93 -39.92
CA SER A 665 -8.55 9.49 -40.58
C SER A 665 -9.44 10.66 -41.01
N HIS A 666 -9.46 11.75 -40.24
CA HIS A 666 -10.21 12.95 -40.56
C HIS A 666 -9.58 13.71 -41.74
N ASP A 667 -8.27 13.87 -41.72
CA ASP A 667 -7.54 14.68 -42.70
C ASP A 667 -7.37 14.01 -44.06
N LEU A 668 -7.47 12.68 -44.12
CA LEU A 668 -7.57 11.95 -45.39
C LEU A 668 -8.99 12.01 -45.99
N ARG A 669 -10.03 12.09 -45.15
CA ARG A 669 -11.43 12.03 -45.60
C ARG A 669 -11.86 13.29 -46.34
N THR A 670 -11.41 14.45 -45.89
CA THR A 670 -11.75 15.77 -46.46
C THR A 670 -11.31 15.95 -47.92
N PRO A 671 -10.02 15.76 -48.30
CA PRO A 671 -9.58 15.83 -49.69
C PRO A 671 -10.23 14.74 -50.56
N LEU A 672 -10.42 13.53 -50.01
CA LEU A 672 -11.11 12.44 -50.72
C LEU A 672 -12.57 12.80 -51.03
N ALA A 673 -13.29 13.40 -50.09
CA ALA A 673 -14.67 13.86 -50.30
C ALA A 673 -14.73 14.96 -51.38
N SER A 674 -13.77 15.89 -51.39
CA SER A 674 -13.66 16.94 -52.42
C SER A 674 -13.40 16.36 -53.82
N MET A 675 -12.47 15.39 -53.93
CA MET A 675 -12.20 14.67 -55.17
C MET A 675 -13.41 13.90 -55.68
N ILE A 676 -14.11 13.16 -54.81
CA ILE A 676 -15.32 12.41 -55.15
C ILE A 676 -16.44 13.36 -55.59
N GLY A 677 -16.63 14.47 -54.87
CA GLY A 677 -17.62 15.50 -55.20
C GLY A 677 -17.36 16.07 -56.59
N SER A 678 -16.14 16.53 -56.85
CA SER A 678 -15.72 17.11 -58.12
C SER A 678 -15.85 16.11 -59.28
N ALA A 679 -15.42 14.86 -59.08
CA ALA A 679 -15.53 13.80 -60.08
C ALA A 679 -16.99 13.40 -60.36
N SER A 680 -17.85 13.38 -59.33
CA SER A 680 -19.28 13.07 -59.47
C SER A 680 -20.04 14.15 -60.22
N THR A 681 -19.73 15.42 -59.98
CA THR A 681 -20.27 16.58 -60.72
C THR A 681 -19.81 16.54 -62.18
N LEU A 682 -18.52 16.31 -62.41
CA LEU A 682 -17.96 16.16 -63.76
C LEU A 682 -18.65 15.01 -64.53
N ARG A 683 -18.91 13.86 -63.87
CA ARG A 683 -19.59 12.70 -64.48
C ARG A 683 -21.06 12.94 -64.77
N SER A 684 -21.80 13.57 -63.85
CA SER A 684 -23.26 13.72 -63.95
C SER A 684 -23.69 14.90 -64.82
N MET A 685 -22.87 15.95 -64.91
CA MET A 685 -23.17 17.17 -65.66
C MET A 685 -22.23 17.42 -66.85
N PHE A 686 -21.51 16.40 -67.30
CA PHE A 686 -20.45 16.53 -68.33
C PHE A 686 -20.90 17.29 -69.59
N GLU A 687 -22.10 17.04 -70.11
CA GLU A 687 -22.59 17.72 -71.32
C GLU A 687 -23.13 19.14 -71.05
N LYS A 688 -23.40 19.49 -69.79
CA LYS A 688 -24.00 20.78 -69.37
C LYS A 688 -22.98 21.79 -68.84
N LEU A 689 -21.78 21.34 -68.49
CA LEU A 689 -20.70 22.18 -67.98
C LEU A 689 -19.95 22.87 -69.11
N SER A 690 -19.53 24.12 -68.89
CA SER A 690 -18.62 24.81 -69.80
C SER A 690 -17.25 24.11 -69.82
N ASN A 691 -16.44 24.36 -70.85
CA ASN A 691 -15.07 23.82 -70.86
C ASN A 691 -14.22 24.37 -69.70
N GLU A 692 -14.48 25.60 -69.28
CA GLU A 692 -13.83 26.26 -68.14
C GLU A 692 -14.17 25.56 -66.81
N ASP A 693 -15.45 25.21 -66.59
CA ASP A 693 -15.88 24.49 -65.39
C ASP A 693 -15.33 23.05 -65.33
N LYS A 694 -15.20 22.40 -66.50
CA LYS A 694 -14.59 21.06 -66.58
C LYS A 694 -13.12 21.08 -66.20
N GLU A 695 -12.40 22.07 -66.70
CA GLU A 695 -10.98 22.27 -66.40
C GLU A 695 -10.79 22.60 -64.91
N SER A 696 -11.62 23.49 -64.34
CA SER A 696 -11.62 23.80 -62.91
C SER A 696 -11.89 22.58 -61.99
N LEU A 697 -12.84 21.72 -62.36
CA LEU A 697 -13.14 20.49 -61.60
C LEU A 697 -12.02 19.46 -61.72
N LEU A 698 -11.39 19.33 -62.89
CA LEU A 698 -10.22 18.46 -63.10
C LEU A 698 -9.00 18.96 -62.31
N ASP A 699 -8.76 20.27 -62.30
CA ASP A 699 -7.72 20.91 -61.51
C ASP A 699 -7.94 20.72 -60.01
N SER A 700 -9.19 20.78 -59.53
CA SER A 700 -9.52 20.47 -58.13
C SER A 700 -9.20 19.02 -57.78
N ILE A 701 -9.53 18.05 -58.65
CA ILE A 701 -9.21 16.64 -58.43
C ILE A 701 -7.70 16.41 -58.41
N LEU A 702 -6.97 16.96 -59.38
CA LEU A 702 -5.50 16.83 -59.47
C LEU A 702 -4.80 17.55 -58.31
N GLY A 703 -5.30 18.71 -57.90
CA GLY A 703 -4.80 19.48 -56.77
C GLY A 703 -4.93 18.72 -55.45
N GLU A 704 -6.13 18.21 -55.15
CA GLU A 704 -6.40 17.43 -53.94
C GLU A 704 -5.68 16.06 -53.97
N GLY A 705 -5.53 15.43 -55.15
CA GLY A 705 -4.75 14.20 -55.30
C GLY A 705 -3.26 14.37 -55.00
N ARG A 706 -2.64 15.43 -55.55
CA ARG A 706 -1.25 15.79 -55.23
C ARG A 706 -1.08 16.17 -53.76
N ARG A 707 -2.09 16.81 -53.16
CA ARG A 707 -2.08 17.17 -51.73
C ARG A 707 -2.14 15.93 -50.84
N LEU A 708 -3.02 14.97 -51.15
CA LEU A 708 -3.12 13.69 -50.44
C LEU A 708 -1.81 12.89 -50.52
N ASP A 709 -1.18 12.84 -51.69
CA ASP A 709 0.10 12.15 -51.89
C ASP A 709 1.22 12.77 -51.04
N ARG A 710 1.33 14.11 -50.98
CA ARG A 710 2.26 14.78 -50.06
C ARG A 710 1.96 14.45 -48.60
N TYR A 711 0.68 14.42 -48.21
CA TYR A 711 0.28 14.11 -46.83
C TYR A 711 0.64 12.68 -46.43
N ILE A 712 0.40 11.70 -47.30
CA ILE A 712 0.74 10.29 -47.07
C ILE A 712 2.25 10.10 -46.95
N ARG A 713 3.06 10.77 -47.79
CA ARG A 713 4.53 10.71 -47.70
C ARG A 713 5.02 11.27 -46.37
N ASN A 714 4.56 12.45 -45.98
CA ASN A 714 4.93 13.07 -44.69
C ASN A 714 4.56 12.19 -43.49
N LEU A 715 3.42 11.49 -43.56
CA LEU A 715 2.96 10.58 -42.51
C LEU A 715 3.77 9.28 -42.46
N LEU A 716 4.17 8.74 -43.61
CA LEU A 716 5.08 7.59 -43.69
C LEU A 716 6.49 7.94 -43.18
N ASP A 717 6.98 9.13 -43.48
CA ASP A 717 8.26 9.63 -42.97
C ASP A 717 8.20 9.82 -41.44
N MET A 718 7.06 10.27 -40.90
CA MET A 718 6.82 10.37 -39.46
C MET A 718 6.73 8.99 -38.76
N ALA A 719 5.98 8.04 -39.33
CA ALA A 719 5.85 6.69 -38.78
C ALA A 719 7.20 5.95 -38.72
N LYS A 720 8.08 6.26 -39.67
CA LYS A 720 9.47 5.78 -39.69
C LYS A 720 10.31 6.40 -38.55
N LEU A 721 10.15 7.69 -38.27
CA LEU A 721 10.90 8.40 -37.22
C LEU A 721 10.43 8.07 -35.78
N GLY A 722 9.13 7.84 -35.58
CA GLY A 722 8.54 7.66 -34.24
C GLY A 722 8.83 6.32 -33.54
N HIS A 723 9.37 5.32 -34.24
CA HIS A 723 9.61 3.97 -33.67
C HIS A 723 11.00 3.74 -33.09
N GLY A 724 11.89 4.74 -33.07
CA GLY A 724 13.21 4.64 -32.41
C GLY A 724 14.19 3.61 -33.03
N THR A 725 13.77 2.84 -34.04
CA THR A 725 14.56 1.77 -34.68
C THR A 725 15.00 2.13 -36.10
N LEU A 726 15.09 3.41 -36.45
CA LEU A 726 15.56 3.79 -37.79
C LEU A 726 17.08 3.70 -37.85
N LYS A 727 17.62 2.65 -38.49
CA LYS A 727 19.02 2.64 -38.94
C LYS A 727 19.16 3.73 -40.01
N ILE A 728 19.71 4.88 -39.62
CA ILE A 728 19.97 6.01 -40.52
C ILE A 728 21.29 5.73 -41.23
N GLU A 729 21.24 5.51 -42.54
CA GLU A 729 22.44 5.43 -43.38
C GLU A 729 23.05 6.84 -43.51
N ARG A 730 24.19 7.07 -42.85
CA ARG A 730 24.90 8.36 -42.85
C ARG A 730 26.06 8.31 -43.83
N ASP A 731 26.35 9.46 -44.44
CA ASP A 731 27.49 9.63 -45.35
C ASP A 731 28.22 10.96 -45.06
N ARG A 732 29.49 11.05 -45.47
CA ARG A 732 30.29 12.28 -45.40
C ARG A 732 29.99 13.16 -46.60
N ILE A 733 29.22 14.22 -46.39
CA ILE A 733 28.77 15.10 -47.47
C ILE A 733 29.00 16.58 -47.16
N ALA A 734 29.32 17.37 -48.19
CA ALA A 734 29.44 18.81 -48.08
C ALA A 734 28.04 19.44 -47.95
N PHE A 735 27.86 20.35 -46.98
CA PHE A 735 26.59 21.05 -46.79
C PHE A 735 26.16 21.83 -48.06
N THR A 736 27.12 22.37 -48.80
CA THR A 736 26.89 23.09 -50.06
C THR A 736 26.15 22.25 -51.10
N ASP A 737 26.41 20.95 -51.16
CA ASP A 737 25.74 20.03 -52.10
C ASP A 737 24.28 19.79 -51.68
N ILE A 738 24.04 19.60 -50.38
CA ILE A 738 22.68 19.44 -49.83
C ILE A 738 21.87 20.73 -50.08
N LEU A 739 22.44 21.89 -49.76
CA LEU A 739 21.79 23.19 -49.96
C LEU A 739 21.50 23.45 -51.44
N ALA A 740 22.44 23.15 -52.34
CA ALA A 740 22.24 23.29 -53.77
C ALA A 740 21.12 22.39 -54.31
N SER A 741 20.96 21.18 -53.74
CA SER A 741 19.84 20.28 -54.04
C SER A 741 18.51 20.87 -53.58
N ALA A 742 18.42 21.30 -52.32
CA ALA A 742 17.23 21.89 -51.72
C ALA A 742 16.76 23.15 -52.46
N LEU A 743 17.68 24.06 -52.82
CA LEU A 743 17.39 25.28 -53.57
C LEU A 743 16.92 25.02 -55.00
N ARG A 744 17.42 23.95 -55.64
CA ARG A 744 16.98 23.55 -56.97
C ARG A 744 15.54 23.04 -56.94
N ARG A 745 15.19 22.28 -55.91
CA ARG A 745 13.86 21.70 -55.70
C ARG A 745 12.80 22.73 -55.33
N THR A 746 13.20 23.79 -54.62
CA THR A 746 12.33 24.90 -54.20
C THR A 746 12.34 26.09 -55.16
N ARG A 747 13.03 25.98 -56.31
CA ARG A 747 13.26 27.10 -57.25
C ARG A 747 11.97 27.78 -57.73
N GLU A 748 10.93 27.02 -58.04
CA GLU A 748 9.66 27.58 -58.52
C GLU A 748 8.94 28.38 -57.43
N LEU A 749 9.00 27.91 -56.19
CA LEU A 749 8.40 28.56 -55.01
C LEU A 749 9.19 29.77 -54.53
N LEU A 750 10.47 29.87 -54.87
CA LEU A 750 11.35 30.99 -54.48
C LEU A 750 11.44 32.07 -55.56
N THR A 751 10.61 32.04 -56.60
CA THR A 751 10.67 33.00 -57.71
C THR A 751 10.31 34.44 -57.32
N HIS A 752 9.54 34.62 -56.24
CA HIS A 752 9.10 35.93 -55.74
C HIS A 752 9.95 36.47 -54.58
N VAL A 753 11.10 35.86 -54.27
CA VAL A 753 12.01 36.26 -53.19
C VAL A 753 13.46 36.30 -53.67
N HIS A 754 14.24 37.25 -53.18
CA HIS A 754 15.67 37.37 -53.46
C HIS A 754 16.49 36.58 -52.45
N ILE A 755 17.26 35.60 -52.91
CA ILE A 755 18.07 34.74 -52.02
C ILE A 755 19.46 35.37 -51.84
N GLN A 756 19.78 35.78 -50.63
CA GLN A 756 21.12 36.19 -50.23
C GLN A 756 21.79 35.05 -49.43
N ARG A 757 23.04 34.75 -49.75
CA ARG A 757 23.77 33.63 -49.15
C ARG A 757 25.09 34.13 -48.57
N ASP A 758 25.30 33.88 -47.30
CA ASP A 758 26.57 34.09 -46.63
C ASP A 758 27.10 32.72 -46.17
N ILE A 759 27.98 32.13 -46.99
CA ILE A 759 28.47 30.77 -46.81
C ILE A 759 30.01 30.80 -46.91
N PRO A 760 30.74 30.47 -45.84
CA PRO A 760 32.19 30.39 -45.86
C PRO A 760 32.69 29.34 -46.86
N GLU A 761 33.84 29.59 -47.50
CA GLU A 761 34.43 28.65 -48.48
C GLU A 761 34.99 27.36 -47.84
N ASN A 762 35.31 27.39 -46.54
CA ASN A 762 35.91 26.27 -45.80
C ASN A 762 34.95 25.73 -44.72
N LEU A 763 33.94 24.95 -45.13
CA LEU A 763 33.04 24.25 -44.22
C LEU A 763 33.46 22.77 -44.05
N PRO A 764 33.27 22.18 -42.85
CA PRO A 764 33.52 20.76 -42.62
C PRO A 764 32.50 19.88 -43.35
N LEU A 765 32.87 18.62 -43.62
CA LEU A 765 31.93 17.60 -44.10
C LEU A 765 30.99 17.20 -42.96
N LEU A 766 29.72 17.02 -43.27
CA LEU A 766 28.71 16.56 -42.31
C LEU A 766 28.60 15.04 -42.34
N TRP A 767 28.43 14.41 -41.17
CA TRP A 767 28.10 12.98 -41.05
C TRP A 767 26.59 12.80 -40.90
N VAL A 768 25.87 12.87 -42.02
CA VAL A 768 24.41 12.90 -42.03
C VAL A 768 23.85 12.05 -43.17
N HIS A 769 22.56 11.74 -43.11
CA HIS A 769 21.83 11.20 -44.24
C HIS A 769 21.43 12.36 -45.18
N PRO A 770 22.03 12.48 -46.39
CA PRO A 770 21.86 13.64 -47.26
C PRO A 770 20.39 13.98 -47.56
N ALA A 771 19.60 12.96 -47.91
CA ALA A 771 18.20 13.17 -48.30
C ALA A 771 17.28 13.65 -47.16
N LEU A 772 17.56 13.26 -45.90
CA LEU A 772 16.75 13.69 -44.75
C LEU A 772 17.04 15.14 -44.39
N ILE A 773 18.31 15.55 -44.43
CA ILE A 773 18.70 16.95 -44.21
C ILE A 773 18.23 17.81 -45.38
N GLU A 774 18.32 17.33 -46.63
CA GLU A 774 17.73 18.03 -47.79
C GLU A 774 16.23 18.27 -47.56
N GLN A 775 15.49 17.25 -47.12
CA GLN A 775 14.06 17.36 -46.87
C GLN A 775 13.74 18.35 -45.74
N ALA A 776 14.53 18.38 -44.67
CA ALA A 776 14.40 19.38 -43.60
C ALA A 776 14.63 20.81 -44.12
N LEU A 777 15.65 21.03 -44.97
CA LEU A 777 15.89 22.32 -45.61
C LEU A 777 14.77 22.72 -46.56
N VAL A 778 14.27 21.80 -47.37
CA VAL A 778 13.13 22.04 -48.28
C VAL A 778 11.91 22.50 -47.47
N ASN A 779 11.58 21.82 -46.38
CA ASN A 779 10.44 22.19 -45.54
C ASN A 779 10.60 23.59 -44.91
N VAL A 780 11.80 23.94 -44.45
CA VAL A 780 12.08 25.28 -43.90
C VAL A 780 12.02 26.35 -44.99
N LEU A 781 12.60 26.10 -46.17
CA LEU A 781 12.57 27.01 -47.32
C LEU A 781 11.15 27.20 -47.87
N GLU A 782 10.33 26.15 -47.91
CA GLU A 782 8.91 26.23 -48.30
C GLU A 782 8.10 27.08 -47.31
N ASN A 783 8.35 26.93 -46.01
CA ASN A 783 7.73 27.76 -44.99
C ASN A 783 8.15 29.23 -45.15
N ALA A 784 9.45 29.48 -45.29
CA ALA A 784 9.99 30.82 -45.46
C ALA A 784 9.41 31.50 -46.71
N ALA A 785 9.39 30.81 -47.86
CA ALA A 785 8.82 31.32 -49.11
C ALA A 785 7.31 31.61 -49.02
N ARG A 786 6.58 30.84 -48.23
CA ARG A 786 5.13 30.98 -48.05
C ARG A 786 4.75 32.21 -47.24
N PHE A 787 5.53 32.54 -46.21
CA PHE A 787 5.24 33.66 -45.31
C PHE A 787 6.00 34.95 -45.63
N ALA A 788 7.03 34.86 -46.48
CA ALA A 788 7.77 36.02 -46.95
C ALA A 788 6.91 36.93 -47.86
N PRO A 789 6.99 38.26 -47.72
CA PRO A 789 6.36 39.22 -48.63
C PRO A 789 6.91 39.08 -50.06
N ARG A 790 6.17 39.52 -51.08
CA ARG A 790 6.67 39.56 -52.46
C ARG A 790 7.85 40.52 -52.59
N ASP A 791 8.86 40.12 -53.35
CA ASP A 791 10.13 40.83 -53.58
C ASP A 791 10.96 41.09 -52.30
N SER A 792 10.75 40.29 -51.24
CA SER A 792 11.54 40.32 -50.01
C SER A 792 12.84 39.51 -50.12
N THR A 793 13.74 39.69 -49.16
CA THR A 793 15.03 38.97 -49.12
C THR A 793 14.96 37.77 -48.17
N LEU A 794 15.36 36.59 -48.67
CA LEU A 794 15.60 35.41 -47.85
C LEU A 794 17.11 35.27 -47.60
N HIS A 795 17.54 35.42 -46.35
CA HIS A 795 18.94 35.32 -45.96
C HIS A 795 19.27 33.90 -45.50
N ILE A 796 20.29 33.28 -46.10
CA ILE A 796 20.82 31.98 -45.68
C ILE A 796 22.26 32.19 -45.23
N GLU A 797 22.50 32.03 -43.94
CA GLU A 797 23.81 32.18 -43.30
C GLU A 797 24.28 30.83 -42.75
N VAL A 798 25.56 30.53 -42.90
CA VAL A 798 26.16 29.30 -42.37
C VAL A 798 27.40 29.65 -41.56
N GLU A 799 27.39 29.29 -40.29
CA GLU A 799 28.51 29.50 -39.37
C GLU A 799 29.05 28.16 -38.89
N ASN A 800 30.37 28.01 -38.86
CA ASN A 800 31.03 26.85 -38.26
C ASN A 800 31.49 27.21 -36.83
N ARG A 801 30.91 26.57 -35.81
CA ARG A 801 31.24 26.79 -34.39
C ARG A 801 31.86 25.52 -33.80
N GLU A 802 33.18 25.50 -33.70
CA GLU A 802 34.01 24.38 -33.17
C GLU A 802 33.67 23.00 -33.77
N ASN A 803 32.63 22.33 -33.27
CA ASN A 803 32.17 20.98 -33.64
C ASN A 803 30.72 20.94 -34.17
N GLU A 804 30.11 22.10 -34.43
CA GLU A 804 28.73 22.22 -34.90
C GLU A 804 28.66 23.18 -36.10
N LEU A 805 27.88 22.80 -37.11
CA LEU A 805 27.50 23.66 -38.22
C LEU A 805 26.14 24.28 -37.93
N VAL A 806 26.09 25.62 -37.84
CA VAL A 806 24.88 26.40 -37.60
C VAL A 806 24.39 26.98 -38.92
N ILE A 807 23.15 26.70 -39.27
CA ILE A 807 22.51 27.11 -40.52
C ILE A 807 21.31 27.98 -40.15
N SER A 808 21.34 29.25 -40.53
CA SER A 808 20.29 30.22 -40.22
C SER A 808 19.57 30.61 -41.51
N ILE A 809 18.26 30.34 -41.57
CA ILE A 809 17.39 30.74 -42.67
C ILE A 809 16.43 31.81 -42.15
N THR A 810 16.60 33.03 -42.65
CA THR A 810 15.86 34.21 -42.20
C THR A 810 14.94 34.72 -43.29
N ASP A 811 13.64 34.82 -43.00
CA ASP A 811 12.63 35.47 -43.85
C ASP A 811 12.23 36.84 -43.30
N GLU A 812 11.64 37.70 -44.14
CA GLU A 812 11.12 39.03 -43.76
C GLU A 812 9.58 39.03 -43.55
N GLY A 813 9.02 37.89 -43.18
CA GLY A 813 7.59 37.68 -42.94
C GLY A 813 7.03 38.35 -41.68
N PRO A 814 5.80 37.99 -41.27
CA PRO A 814 5.16 38.54 -40.08
C PRO A 814 5.84 38.15 -38.76
N GLY A 815 6.74 37.17 -38.77
CA GLY A 815 7.43 36.66 -37.57
C GLY A 815 6.58 35.68 -36.76
N ILE A 816 7.23 34.97 -35.84
CA ILE A 816 6.59 34.06 -34.87
C ILE A 816 6.59 34.72 -33.48
N PRO A 817 5.41 34.90 -32.84
CA PRO A 817 5.31 35.41 -31.47
C PRO A 817 6.12 34.57 -30.48
N GLU A 818 6.74 35.21 -29.48
CA GLU A 818 7.61 34.55 -28.50
C GLU A 818 6.95 33.34 -27.82
N GLU A 819 5.67 33.47 -27.46
CA GLU A 819 4.86 32.43 -26.82
C GLU A 819 4.65 31.17 -27.68
N HIS A 820 4.86 31.26 -28.99
CA HIS A 820 4.66 30.18 -29.94
C HIS A 820 5.97 29.61 -30.51
N ARG A 821 7.14 30.20 -30.22
CA ARG A 821 8.44 29.78 -30.80
C ARG A 821 8.85 28.36 -30.44
N ASP A 822 8.48 27.87 -29.26
CA ASP A 822 8.70 26.47 -28.89
C ASP A 822 7.61 25.55 -29.46
N GLN A 823 6.37 26.04 -29.52
CA GLN A 823 5.19 25.29 -29.96
C GLN A 823 5.11 25.10 -31.48
N VAL A 824 5.81 25.90 -32.29
CA VAL A 824 5.80 25.72 -33.76
C VAL A 824 6.44 24.42 -34.23
N PHE A 825 7.19 23.74 -33.35
CA PHE A 825 7.72 22.40 -33.60
C PHE A 825 6.80 21.29 -33.06
N ASP A 826 5.73 21.63 -32.33
CA ASP A 826 4.72 20.67 -31.91
C ASP A 826 3.90 20.19 -33.11
N MET A 827 3.53 18.92 -33.07
CA MET A 827 2.73 18.30 -34.12
C MET A 827 1.36 18.99 -34.21
N PHE A 828 0.95 19.35 -35.43
CA PHE A 828 -0.33 19.97 -35.75
C PHE A 828 -0.52 21.40 -35.24
N PHE A 829 0.54 22.04 -34.73
CA PHE A 829 0.47 23.44 -34.35
C PHE A 829 0.31 24.34 -35.60
N THR A 830 -0.71 25.20 -35.58
CA THR A 830 -0.94 26.25 -36.59
C THR A 830 -1.36 27.52 -35.86
N GLY A 831 -0.58 28.60 -35.97
CA GLY A 831 -0.83 29.84 -35.22
C GLY A 831 -1.98 30.67 -35.78
N GLY A 832 -3.23 30.38 -35.40
CA GLY A 832 -4.45 31.12 -35.81
C GLY A 832 -4.39 32.63 -35.49
N ASP A 833 -5.21 33.55 -36.03
CA ASP A 833 -6.50 33.52 -36.75
C ASP A 833 -6.41 34.04 -38.21
N GLY A 834 -7.38 33.66 -39.05
CA GLY A 834 -7.28 33.66 -40.51
C GLY A 834 -7.27 34.99 -41.29
N ASP A 835 -6.68 34.93 -42.49
CA ASP A 835 -7.38 35.20 -43.76
C ASP A 835 -6.60 34.57 -44.95
N ARG A 836 -7.30 33.74 -45.75
CA ARG A 836 -7.04 33.38 -47.16
C ARG A 836 -5.62 32.96 -47.62
N GLY A 837 -5.27 31.67 -47.44
CA GLY A 837 -4.27 31.00 -48.29
C GLY A 837 -3.71 29.66 -47.75
N SER A 838 -3.87 28.59 -48.53
CA SER A 838 -3.24 27.23 -48.42
C SER A 838 -2.87 26.66 -47.04
N HIS A 839 -3.81 25.88 -46.48
CA HIS A 839 -3.68 24.95 -45.35
C HIS A 839 -2.38 24.10 -45.34
N GLY A 840 -1.40 24.46 -44.51
CA GLY A 840 -0.30 23.59 -44.09
C GLY A 840 -0.69 22.81 -42.83
N GLY A 841 -0.56 21.48 -42.82
CA GLY A 841 -1.06 20.62 -41.74
C GLY A 841 -0.30 20.66 -40.40
N GLY A 842 0.50 21.70 -40.13
CA GLY A 842 1.27 21.83 -38.87
C GLY A 842 2.33 20.74 -38.64
N LEU A 843 2.68 19.96 -39.66
CA LEU A 843 3.62 18.84 -39.55
C LEU A 843 5.04 19.18 -40.06
N GLY A 844 5.19 20.23 -40.88
CA GLY A 844 6.45 20.51 -41.58
C GLY A 844 7.64 20.74 -40.63
N LEU A 845 7.49 21.64 -39.67
CA LEU A 845 8.56 21.97 -38.71
C LEU A 845 8.77 20.87 -37.65
N ALA A 846 7.71 20.19 -37.22
CA ALA A 846 7.80 19.00 -36.36
C ALA A 846 8.64 17.88 -37.02
N ILE A 847 8.44 17.66 -38.33
CA ILE A 847 9.23 16.71 -39.11
C ILE A 847 10.70 17.16 -39.21
N CYS A 848 10.96 18.46 -39.41
CA CYS A 848 12.33 18.99 -39.40
C CYS A 848 13.02 18.74 -38.06
N GLN A 849 12.32 18.93 -36.93
CA GLN A 849 12.86 18.66 -35.61
C GLN A 849 13.21 17.18 -35.43
N GLY A 850 12.34 16.27 -35.88
CA GLY A 850 12.62 14.83 -35.88
C GLY A 850 13.82 14.45 -36.76
N MET A 851 13.91 14.98 -37.99
CA MET A 851 15.00 14.72 -38.92
C MET A 851 16.34 15.25 -38.40
N VAL A 852 16.37 16.47 -37.85
CA VAL A 852 17.58 17.09 -37.29
C VAL A 852 18.00 16.41 -35.98
N GLY A 853 17.04 16.12 -35.10
CA GLY A 853 17.28 15.42 -33.84
C GLY A 853 17.83 14.00 -34.03
N ALA A 854 17.37 13.29 -35.07
CA ALA A 854 17.88 11.96 -35.44
C ALA A 854 19.36 11.96 -35.88
N HIS A 855 19.91 13.14 -36.17
CA HIS A 855 21.32 13.36 -36.47
C HIS A 855 22.10 13.97 -35.29
N GLY A 856 21.51 14.00 -34.09
CA GLY A 856 22.11 14.63 -32.91
C GLY A 856 22.16 16.15 -32.97
N GLY A 857 21.41 16.76 -33.90
CA GLY A 857 21.31 18.21 -34.06
C GLY A 857 20.14 18.82 -33.28
N ARG A 858 20.01 20.15 -33.36
CA ARG A 858 18.89 20.92 -32.81
C ARG A 858 18.32 21.89 -33.85
N ILE A 859 17.04 22.20 -33.76
CA ILE A 859 16.38 23.24 -34.57
C ILE A 859 15.62 24.17 -33.63
N GLN A 860 15.66 25.48 -33.88
CA GLN A 860 14.98 26.49 -33.07
C GLN A 860 14.46 27.64 -33.93
N ALA A 861 13.40 28.28 -33.46
CA ALA A 861 12.82 29.47 -34.08
C ALA A 861 13.22 30.71 -33.27
N LEU A 862 13.93 31.62 -33.90
CA LEU A 862 14.43 32.87 -33.34
C LEU A 862 13.73 34.06 -34.02
N GLU A 863 13.80 35.21 -33.36
CA GLU A 863 13.36 36.47 -33.94
C GLU A 863 14.26 36.87 -35.11
N GLY A 864 13.67 37.36 -36.20
CA GLY A 864 14.44 37.92 -37.29
C GLY A 864 15.16 39.22 -36.89
N PRO A 865 16.21 39.63 -37.63
CA PRO A 865 16.95 40.87 -37.38
C PRO A 865 16.01 42.09 -37.31
N GLU A 866 16.28 43.01 -36.38
CA GLU A 866 15.45 44.21 -36.16
C GLU A 866 13.97 43.95 -35.82
N GLY A 867 13.63 42.73 -35.38
CA GLY A 867 12.26 42.34 -35.01
C GLY A 867 11.33 42.10 -36.21
N ARG A 868 11.91 41.86 -37.40
CA ARG A 868 11.16 41.58 -38.62
C ARG A 868 11.41 40.15 -39.08
N GLY A 869 10.31 39.40 -39.28
CA GLY A 869 10.36 38.03 -39.78
C GLY A 869 10.85 36.99 -38.77
N THR A 870 11.26 35.83 -39.29
CA THR A 870 11.64 34.67 -38.49
C THR A 870 12.99 34.14 -38.92
N THR A 871 13.82 33.78 -37.96
CA THR A 871 15.06 33.03 -38.20
C THR A 871 14.87 31.59 -37.74
N ILE A 872 14.89 30.63 -38.66
CA ILE A 872 14.99 29.21 -38.31
C ILE A 872 16.46 28.81 -38.29
N GLU A 873 16.95 28.45 -37.10
CA GLU A 873 18.33 28.02 -36.89
C GLU A 873 18.38 26.50 -36.76
N ILE A 874 19.15 25.84 -37.63
CA ILE A 874 19.43 24.41 -37.60
C ILE A 874 20.89 24.22 -37.21
N THR A 875 21.15 23.47 -36.15
CA THR A 875 22.50 23.08 -35.75
C THR A 875 22.72 21.59 -35.99
N LEU A 876 23.81 21.24 -36.67
CA LEU A 876 24.21 19.85 -36.95
C LEU A 876 25.63 19.58 -36.46
N PRO A 877 25.93 18.41 -35.86
CA PRO A 877 27.29 18.06 -35.47
C PRO A 877 28.18 17.83 -36.71
N SER A 878 29.43 18.32 -36.65
CA SER A 878 30.40 18.20 -37.75
C SER A 878 31.35 16.99 -37.64
N LEU A 879 31.31 16.23 -36.54
CA LEU A 879 32.20 15.10 -36.26
C LEU A 879 31.54 13.74 -36.54
N ALA A 880 32.31 12.83 -37.14
CA ALA A 880 32.04 11.40 -37.10
C ALA A 880 32.51 10.83 -35.74
N PRO A 881 31.77 9.89 -35.11
CA PRO A 881 32.30 9.13 -33.98
C PRO A 881 33.56 8.36 -34.40
N SER A 882 34.55 8.27 -33.51
CA SER A 882 35.79 7.52 -33.74
C SER A 882 35.52 6.02 -33.92
N GLU A 883 36.29 5.35 -34.78
CA GLU A 883 36.16 3.92 -35.21
C GLU A 883 36.04 2.89 -34.05
N ASP A 884 36.31 3.26 -32.80
CA ASP A 884 36.13 2.39 -31.62
C ASP A 884 34.65 2.20 -31.19
N GLN A 885 33.69 2.99 -31.69
CA GLN A 885 32.27 2.89 -31.30
C GLN A 885 31.39 2.04 -32.23
N GLU A 886 31.78 1.81 -33.49
CA GLU A 886 30.96 1.01 -34.43
C GLU A 886 30.90 -0.48 -34.07
N VAL A 887 31.90 -1.00 -33.34
CA VAL A 887 31.90 -2.41 -32.88
C VAL A 887 30.87 -2.65 -31.77
N GLN A 888 30.37 -1.61 -31.12
CA GLN A 888 29.46 -1.73 -29.98
C GLN A 888 27.98 -1.56 -30.38
N GLU A 889 27.66 -0.84 -31.45
CA GLU A 889 26.29 -0.69 -31.97
C GLU A 889 25.83 -1.82 -32.91
N GLU A 890 26.74 -2.64 -33.47
CA GLU A 890 26.34 -3.86 -34.20
C GLU A 890 26.04 -5.06 -33.27
N ALA A 891 26.29 -4.93 -31.96
CA ALA A 891 26.10 -5.98 -30.96
C ALA A 891 24.87 -5.80 -30.04
N GLU A 892 24.14 -4.69 -30.15
CA GLU A 892 22.83 -4.42 -29.50
C GLU A 892 21.72 -4.38 -30.56
#